data_AF-A0A8D1PL33-F1
#
_entry.id   AF-A0A8D1PL33-F1
#
_cell.length_a   1.000
_cell.length_b   1.000
_cell.length_c   1.000
_cell.angle_alpha   90.00
_cell.angle_beta   90.00
_cell.angle_gamma   90.00
#
_symmetry.space_group_name_H-M   'P 1'
#
loop_
_entity.id
_entity.type
_entity.pdbx_description
1 polymer ?
#
loop_
_entity_poly.entity_id
_entity_poly.type
_entity_poly.pdbx_seq_one_letter_code
_entity_poly.pdbx_strand_id
1 'polypeptide(L)'
;MGTWPLLLLLLVATAQAQVCSVNQTFFEIEENTTLSAPLLDIYVPEDQQVTLGSSSTLFAFRIQGTQLFLNITPDYEENSMLQAHLECKRGDTVVTQLRVFVSVLDVNDNPPVFPYETKQWGVPEDTKVKATVIPETELEAQDRDRDDILFYTLQEVTPGASDFFSLAGVNRPALQLDRSLDFDALPRMTFQLLVRDTQEENKQPSHSATATLILEVQPADLRPPWFLPCVYSDGHVCIQAQYHGAVPTGHRLPGPLTLRPGPIYAVDGDRGIDERIIYSMVTGHEDGTFSIGADSGNLTMAKSIPSPQTFVLMVKGEQADGARYSVTQVTVEALDANGSLPRFPESLYRGTVALGSGPGVAVQDAAAPPQPLRIRAQDPEFPDLNSAITYRITNNSNFRMDGEAVLTNALLMQAGVFYAEVEATNTVTSGTATTVLEVQVSEQEPSPTGPSGPPTPPETAGTTRPSSSTTAEAPRPPEPSQGSSTTSSGGGTGPRPSLGTTLRPPATSVPEGPPSTGTSPPPPSASPSGGSATRPSSSTTAEAPQSPEPSQGSSTTSSGGDTGPHPSPGTTLRPPTSSMPGGPPGMGTSPSPPSASPGGSSAQTSKPGTSLPTSPGSSRNPWSSGTPVNEESSTAAKPISNGDRRFSTVEMAVLGGVLGALLLLALIALTVLVHKHYGHRLKCCSGKALEPQPQGFDNKAFLTKDEANWEPAPSPPPSPAPPA
;
A
#
# COMPACT_ATOMS: atom_id res chain seq x y z
N MET A 1 -3.45 -40.94 99.58
CA MET A 1 -2.72 -41.95 100.38
C MET A 1 -2.87 -43.29 99.67
N GLY A 2 -1.86 -44.18 99.72
CA GLY A 2 -1.85 -45.48 99.05
C GLY A 2 -1.61 -45.36 97.53
N THR A 3 -0.47 -45.76 96.94
CA THR A 3 0.24 -47.07 96.86
C THR A 3 -0.38 -48.08 95.89
N TRP A 4 0.18 -48.09 94.67
CA TRP A 4 0.52 -49.30 93.89
C TRP A 4 1.37 -50.30 94.73
N PRO A 5 1.67 -51.57 94.32
CA PRO A 5 1.69 -52.10 92.95
C PRO A 5 1.23 -53.58 92.77
N LEU A 6 1.56 -54.15 91.59
CA LEU A 6 2.17 -55.51 91.46
C LEU A 6 1.27 -56.76 91.30
N LEU A 7 0.43 -56.81 90.24
CA LEU A 7 0.22 -58.08 89.50
C LEU A 7 -0.24 -57.90 88.03
N LEU A 8 0.47 -57.12 87.20
CA LEU A 8 0.24 -57.13 85.75
C LEU A 8 1.47 -56.74 84.89
N LEU A 9 2.64 -57.32 85.20
CA LEU A 9 3.70 -57.51 84.19
C LEU A 9 3.69 -58.98 83.77
N LEU A 10 4.12 -59.25 82.52
CA LEU A 10 4.05 -60.54 81.81
C LEU A 10 2.65 -60.95 81.33
N LEU A 11 2.08 -60.18 80.36
CA LEU A 11 1.34 -60.74 79.21
C LEU A 11 1.00 -59.67 78.14
N VAL A 12 1.99 -58.87 77.72
CA VAL A 12 1.92 -58.22 76.40
C VAL A 12 2.48 -59.22 75.39
N ALA A 13 1.62 -60.12 74.90
CA ALA A 13 1.97 -60.98 73.79
C ALA A 13 2.17 -60.12 72.55
N THR A 14 3.35 -60.21 71.92
CA THR A 14 3.58 -59.62 70.60
C THR A 14 2.69 -60.31 69.59
N ALA A 15 1.64 -59.61 69.14
CA ALA A 15 0.84 -60.04 68.00
C ALA A 15 1.72 -59.97 66.73
N GLN A 16 2.42 -61.06 66.43
CA GLN A 16 3.14 -61.21 65.16
C GLN A 16 2.13 -61.05 64.02
N ALA A 17 2.40 -60.12 63.09
CA ALA A 17 1.53 -59.92 61.94
C ALA A 17 1.62 -61.17 61.05
N GLN A 18 0.50 -61.88 60.85
CA GLN A 18 0.46 -63.10 60.03
C GLN A 18 0.38 -62.81 58.52
N VAL A 19 0.63 -61.57 58.13
CA VAL A 19 0.33 -60.97 56.82
C VAL A 19 1.51 -60.07 56.45
N CYS A 20 1.91 -60.04 55.18
CA CYS A 20 2.94 -59.09 54.74
C CYS A 20 2.48 -57.63 54.90
N SER A 21 3.42 -56.76 55.25
CA SER A 21 3.15 -55.33 55.41
C SER A 21 4.37 -54.47 55.05
N VAL A 22 4.12 -53.26 54.60
CA VAL A 22 5.14 -52.20 54.47
C VAL A 22 4.80 -51.07 55.45
N ASN A 23 5.80 -50.31 55.87
CA ASN A 23 5.61 -49.12 56.73
C ASN A 23 4.94 -47.96 56.00
N GLN A 24 5.15 -47.84 54.68
CA GLN A 24 4.71 -46.73 53.84
C GLN A 24 4.43 -47.24 52.42
N THR A 25 3.36 -46.74 51.79
CA THR A 25 2.87 -47.17 50.46
C THR A 25 2.92 -46.08 49.40
N PHE A 26 3.39 -44.89 49.75
CA PHE A 26 3.48 -43.73 48.85
C PHE A 26 4.75 -42.95 49.18
N PHE A 27 5.54 -42.64 48.16
CA PHE A 27 6.81 -41.92 48.24
C PHE A 27 6.83 -40.82 47.19
N GLU A 28 7.53 -39.73 47.49
CA GLU A 28 7.80 -38.62 46.58
C GLU A 28 9.32 -38.56 46.41
N ILE A 29 9.80 -38.52 45.17
CA ILE A 29 11.23 -38.58 44.83
C ILE A 29 11.46 -37.61 43.66
N GLU A 30 12.33 -36.62 43.86
CA GLU A 30 12.82 -35.73 42.80
C GLU A 30 13.44 -36.57 41.67
N GLU A 31 13.16 -36.22 40.42
CA GLU A 31 13.77 -36.88 39.27
C GLU A 31 15.29 -36.67 39.20
N ASN A 32 15.95 -37.36 38.27
CA ASN A 32 17.41 -37.43 38.15
C ASN A 32 18.14 -37.97 39.41
N THR A 33 17.42 -38.26 40.51
CA THR A 33 17.97 -38.71 41.79
C THR A 33 18.37 -40.18 41.77
N THR A 34 19.65 -40.45 42.03
CA THR A 34 20.20 -41.82 42.07
C THR A 34 20.19 -42.41 43.48
N LEU A 35 19.17 -43.23 43.79
CA LEU A 35 19.03 -43.89 45.08
C LEU A 35 19.87 -45.17 45.20
N SER A 36 20.86 -45.15 46.09
CA SER A 36 21.70 -46.31 46.43
C SER A 36 21.21 -47.10 47.66
N ALA A 37 20.34 -46.50 48.46
CA ALA A 37 19.69 -47.11 49.61
C ALA A 37 18.39 -47.84 49.20
N PRO A 38 17.90 -48.81 50.01
CA PRO A 38 16.55 -49.35 49.83
C PRO A 38 15.50 -48.25 50.05
N LEU A 39 14.41 -48.32 49.28
CA LEU A 39 13.24 -47.43 49.40
C LEU A 39 12.45 -47.75 50.67
N LEU A 40 12.31 -49.04 51.00
CA LEU A 40 11.67 -49.51 52.24
C LEU A 40 12.04 -50.97 52.57
N ASP A 41 11.83 -51.33 53.84
CA ASP A 41 11.81 -52.72 54.32
C ASP A 41 10.39 -53.30 54.23
N ILE A 42 10.27 -54.48 53.62
CA ILE A 42 9.04 -55.27 53.55
C ILE A 42 9.04 -56.23 54.74
N TYR A 43 8.03 -56.16 55.61
CA TYR A 43 7.82 -57.21 56.60
C TYR A 43 7.20 -58.43 55.93
N VAL A 44 7.92 -59.55 55.96
CA VAL A 44 7.52 -60.84 55.37
C VAL A 44 7.58 -61.91 56.48
N PRO A 45 6.48 -62.62 56.78
CA PRO A 45 6.48 -63.74 57.74
C PRO A 45 7.37 -64.91 57.30
N GLU A 46 7.84 -65.71 58.26
CA GLU A 46 8.82 -66.81 58.07
C GLU A 46 8.39 -67.90 57.07
N ASP A 47 7.11 -67.94 56.68
CA ASP A 47 6.51 -68.92 55.77
C ASP A 47 6.13 -68.37 54.38
N GLN A 48 6.55 -67.15 54.07
CA GLN A 48 6.20 -66.42 52.85
C GLN A 48 7.43 -65.88 52.10
N GLN A 49 7.30 -65.73 50.79
CA GLN A 49 8.25 -65.03 49.92
C GLN A 49 7.55 -63.85 49.25
N VAL A 50 8.25 -62.74 49.03
CA VAL A 50 7.71 -61.57 48.31
C VAL A 50 8.31 -61.49 46.90
N THR A 51 7.47 -61.16 45.93
CA THR A 51 7.82 -61.07 44.50
C THR A 51 7.19 -59.82 43.87
N LEU A 52 7.79 -59.28 42.81
CA LEU A 52 7.14 -58.24 42.01
C LEU A 52 6.14 -58.89 41.05
N GLY A 53 4.87 -58.50 41.16
CA GLY A 53 3.81 -58.92 40.24
C GLY A 53 3.83 -58.13 38.94
N SER A 54 3.16 -58.67 37.91
CA SER A 54 3.22 -58.18 36.52
C SER A 54 2.62 -56.78 36.27
N SER A 55 1.91 -56.20 37.25
CA SER A 55 1.45 -54.80 37.20
C SER A 55 2.42 -53.82 37.87
N SER A 56 3.67 -54.22 38.13
CA SER A 56 4.72 -53.29 38.53
C SER A 56 5.28 -52.55 37.31
N THR A 57 5.73 -51.30 37.48
CA THR A 57 6.43 -50.57 36.41
C THR A 57 7.68 -51.33 35.98
N LEU A 58 7.84 -51.50 34.67
CA LEU A 58 8.85 -52.40 34.08
C LEU A 58 10.27 -51.95 34.46
N PHE A 59 11.08 -52.87 34.98
CA PHE A 59 12.48 -52.67 35.44
C PHE A 59 12.72 -51.61 36.54
N ALA A 60 11.74 -50.77 36.86
CA ALA A 60 11.83 -49.66 37.82
C ALA A 60 12.16 -50.11 39.25
N PHE A 61 11.77 -51.33 39.63
CA PHE A 61 11.94 -51.86 40.98
C PHE A 61 12.70 -53.19 40.98
N ARG A 62 13.46 -53.44 42.04
CA ARG A 62 13.98 -54.77 42.40
C ARG A 62 13.75 -55.06 43.87
N ILE A 63 13.68 -56.35 44.23
CA ILE A 63 13.65 -56.81 45.61
C ILE A 63 14.97 -57.54 45.90
N GLN A 64 15.59 -57.22 47.03
CA GLN A 64 16.81 -57.88 47.51
C GLN A 64 16.61 -58.30 48.97
N GLY A 65 16.49 -59.61 49.21
CA GLY A 65 16.03 -60.12 50.51
C GLY A 65 14.61 -59.64 50.81
N THR A 66 14.44 -58.91 51.92
CA THR A 66 13.18 -58.28 52.32
C THR A 66 13.11 -56.79 51.94
N GLN A 67 14.07 -56.25 51.18
CA GLN A 67 14.15 -54.82 50.90
C GLN A 67 13.72 -54.49 49.47
N LEU A 68 12.92 -53.44 49.29
CA LEU A 68 12.54 -52.89 47.98
C LEU A 68 13.53 -51.79 47.60
N PHE A 69 14.08 -51.84 46.39
CA PHE A 69 14.93 -50.80 45.82
C PHE A 69 14.27 -50.23 44.56
N LEU A 70 14.38 -48.92 44.38
CA LEU A 70 14.30 -48.31 43.06
C LEU A 70 15.55 -48.74 42.26
N ASN A 71 15.38 -49.10 41.00
CA ASN A 71 16.42 -49.72 40.15
C ASN A 71 16.67 -48.93 38.86
N ILE A 72 15.98 -47.80 38.68
CA ILE A 72 16.19 -46.80 37.64
C ILE A 72 16.47 -45.45 38.31
N THR A 73 17.06 -44.52 37.56
CA THR A 73 16.87 -43.09 37.85
C THR A 73 15.44 -42.73 37.41
N PRO A 74 14.64 -42.03 38.23
CA PRO A 74 13.35 -41.51 37.79
C PRO A 74 13.53 -40.30 36.86
N ASP A 75 12.58 -40.16 35.94
CA ASP A 75 12.47 -39.20 34.84
C ASP A 75 10.96 -38.88 34.73
N TYR A 76 10.58 -37.61 34.82
CA TYR A 76 9.19 -37.19 34.95
C TYR A 76 8.47 -37.22 33.59
N GLU A 77 9.14 -36.79 32.52
CA GLU A 77 8.65 -36.79 31.13
C GLU A 77 8.40 -38.20 30.60
N GLU A 78 9.19 -39.19 31.02
CA GLU A 78 8.92 -40.61 30.73
C GLU A 78 7.81 -41.15 31.65
N ASN A 79 7.90 -40.96 32.97
CA ASN A 79 6.99 -41.67 33.89
C ASN A 79 6.80 -41.07 35.30
N SER A 80 6.09 -39.95 35.37
CA SER A 80 5.64 -39.28 36.62
C SER A 80 5.06 -40.14 37.77
N MET A 81 4.59 -41.39 37.55
CA MET A 81 4.20 -42.30 38.64
C MET A 81 4.62 -43.76 38.42
N LEU A 82 5.51 -44.26 39.28
CA LEU A 82 5.96 -45.64 39.29
C LEU A 82 5.19 -46.46 40.33
N GLN A 83 4.82 -47.71 40.01
CA GLN A 83 4.11 -48.62 40.93
C GLN A 83 4.91 -49.91 41.12
N ALA A 84 5.19 -50.31 42.37
CA ALA A 84 5.60 -51.67 42.71
C ALA A 84 4.39 -52.44 43.24
N HIS A 85 3.99 -53.52 42.55
CA HIS A 85 2.94 -54.42 43.01
C HIS A 85 3.58 -55.63 43.68
N LEU A 86 3.61 -55.63 45.01
CA LEU A 86 4.26 -56.66 45.83
C LEU A 86 3.30 -57.82 46.06
N GLU A 87 3.66 -59.01 45.62
CA GLU A 87 2.92 -60.24 45.85
C GLU A 87 3.66 -61.14 46.85
N CYS A 88 3.11 -61.25 48.06
CA CYS A 88 3.55 -62.24 49.03
C CYS A 88 2.85 -63.57 48.82
N LYS A 89 3.65 -64.63 48.68
CA LYS A 89 3.22 -65.98 48.31
C LYS A 89 3.67 -67.00 49.36
N ARG A 90 2.78 -67.93 49.71
CA ARG A 90 3.07 -69.14 50.50
C ARG A 90 3.07 -70.31 49.51
N GLY A 91 4.25 -70.80 49.15
CA GLY A 91 4.41 -71.60 47.93
C GLY A 91 4.03 -70.77 46.70
N ASP A 92 3.18 -71.32 45.83
CA ASP A 92 2.66 -70.62 44.64
C ASP A 92 1.41 -69.76 44.92
N THR A 93 0.80 -69.89 46.11
CA THR A 93 -0.46 -69.18 46.43
C THR A 93 -0.17 -67.78 46.95
N VAL A 94 -0.69 -66.75 46.26
CA VAL A 94 -0.67 -65.36 46.74
C VAL A 94 -1.53 -65.24 48.01
N VAL A 95 -0.92 -64.82 49.11
CA VAL A 95 -1.57 -64.62 50.43
C VAL A 95 -1.86 -63.13 50.65
N THR A 96 -0.99 -62.24 50.16
CA THR A 96 -1.14 -60.79 50.31
C THR A 96 -0.65 -60.10 49.05
N GLN A 97 -1.39 -59.07 48.61
CA GLN A 97 -0.93 -58.12 47.60
C GLN A 97 -0.86 -56.73 48.22
N LEU A 98 0.24 -56.02 48.00
CA LEU A 98 0.44 -54.64 48.41
C LEU A 98 0.82 -53.82 47.17
N ARG A 99 0.55 -52.51 47.21
CA ARG A 99 1.02 -51.56 46.20
C ARG A 99 1.81 -50.46 46.89
N VAL A 100 2.99 -50.20 46.34
CA VAL A 100 3.83 -49.07 46.71
C VAL A 100 3.89 -48.16 45.50
N PHE A 101 3.54 -46.90 45.69
CA PHE A 101 3.60 -45.88 44.65
C PHE A 101 4.79 -44.96 44.92
N VAL A 102 5.46 -44.56 43.85
CA VAL A 102 6.43 -43.48 43.82
C VAL A 102 5.86 -42.43 42.88
N SER A 103 5.51 -41.26 43.41
CA SER A 103 5.36 -40.07 42.58
C SER A 103 6.75 -39.54 42.29
N VAL A 104 7.07 -39.35 41.01
CA VAL A 104 8.23 -38.53 40.65
C VAL A 104 7.84 -37.07 40.90
N LEU A 105 8.75 -36.29 41.44
CA LEU A 105 8.63 -34.84 41.51
C LEU A 105 9.43 -34.24 40.36
N ASP A 106 8.72 -33.44 39.57
CA ASP A 106 9.23 -32.61 38.49
C ASP A 106 10.36 -31.69 38.96
N VAL A 107 11.45 -31.63 38.19
CA VAL A 107 12.59 -30.73 38.38
C VAL A 107 12.95 -30.12 37.04
N ASN A 108 12.85 -28.79 36.94
CA ASN A 108 13.20 -28.01 35.76
C ASN A 108 14.61 -28.34 35.23
N ASP A 109 14.68 -29.14 34.17
CA ASP A 109 15.91 -29.57 33.50
C ASP A 109 15.82 -29.52 31.96
N ASN A 110 14.61 -29.47 31.40
CA ASN A 110 14.40 -29.22 29.99
C ASN A 110 14.54 -27.70 29.69
N PRO A 111 15.09 -27.32 28.51
CA PRO A 111 15.04 -25.95 28.04
C PRO A 111 13.80 -25.71 27.16
N PRO A 112 13.23 -24.49 27.18
CA PRO A 112 12.12 -24.14 26.30
C PRO A 112 12.60 -24.08 24.84
N VAL A 113 11.82 -24.61 23.90
CA VAL A 113 12.18 -24.70 22.48
C VAL A 113 11.14 -24.03 21.59
N PHE A 114 11.58 -23.07 20.76
CA PHE A 114 10.76 -22.57 19.65
C PHE A 114 10.69 -23.58 18.51
N PRO A 115 9.53 -23.80 17.86
CA PRO A 115 9.42 -24.65 16.68
C PRO A 115 10.02 -24.06 15.39
N TYR A 116 10.75 -22.93 15.49
CA TYR A 116 11.42 -22.23 14.39
C TYR A 116 12.64 -21.43 14.91
N GLU A 117 13.70 -21.34 14.11
CA GLU A 117 14.83 -20.42 14.40
C GLU A 117 14.52 -18.97 13.98
N THR A 118 13.71 -18.81 12.92
CA THR A 118 13.33 -17.50 12.36
C THR A 118 11.86 -17.54 11.92
N LYS A 119 11.08 -16.56 12.38
CA LYS A 119 9.72 -16.27 11.93
C LYS A 119 9.77 -15.07 10.99
N GLN A 120 9.20 -15.21 9.78
CA GLN A 120 8.95 -14.08 8.87
C GLN A 120 7.45 -13.84 8.80
N TRP A 121 7.02 -12.58 8.82
CA TRP A 121 5.60 -12.22 8.81
C TRP A 121 5.34 -10.91 8.05
N GLY A 122 4.36 -10.93 7.16
CA GLY A 122 3.93 -9.75 6.41
C GLY A 122 2.87 -8.94 7.17
N VAL A 123 3.00 -7.62 7.19
CA VAL A 123 2.05 -6.73 7.90
C VAL A 123 1.64 -5.58 6.98
N PRO A 124 0.38 -5.54 6.48
CA PRO A 124 -0.12 -4.39 5.71
C PRO A 124 0.02 -3.09 6.51
N GLU A 125 0.51 -2.01 5.87
CA GLU A 125 0.78 -0.76 6.60
C GLU A 125 -0.49 -0.11 7.17
N ASP A 126 -1.66 -0.38 6.58
CA ASP A 126 -2.95 0.06 7.09
C ASP A 126 -3.40 -0.68 8.36
N THR A 127 -2.68 -1.72 8.82
CA THR A 127 -3.03 -2.52 9.99
C THR A 127 -3.35 -1.62 11.18
N LYS A 128 -4.53 -1.82 11.77
CA LYS A 128 -5.06 -0.90 12.79
C LYS A 128 -4.27 -1.06 14.10
N VAL A 129 -3.91 0.07 14.72
CA VAL A 129 -3.23 0.09 16.02
C VAL A 129 -4.09 -0.65 17.07
N LYS A 130 -3.42 -1.43 17.92
CA LYS A 130 -3.96 -2.45 18.84
C LYS A 130 -4.57 -3.70 18.19
N ALA A 131 -4.37 -3.93 16.90
CA ALA A 131 -4.53 -5.27 16.33
C ALA A 131 -3.46 -6.23 16.86
N THR A 132 -3.83 -7.49 17.08
CA THR A 132 -2.89 -8.61 17.18
C THR A 132 -2.42 -8.95 15.76
N VAL A 133 -1.12 -8.76 15.52
CA VAL A 133 -0.49 -8.93 14.21
C VAL A 133 -0.06 -10.38 14.00
N ILE A 134 0.45 -11.02 15.06
CA ILE A 134 0.80 -12.44 15.07
C ILE A 134 0.15 -13.07 16.31
N PRO A 135 -0.67 -14.13 16.18
CA PRO A 135 -1.29 -14.77 17.33
C PRO A 135 -0.27 -15.54 18.16
N GLU A 136 -0.65 -15.81 19.40
CA GLU A 136 0.15 -16.53 20.40
C GLU A 136 0.63 -17.90 19.93
N THR A 137 -0.26 -18.69 19.32
CA THR A 137 0.04 -20.03 18.79
C THR A 137 1.05 -20.05 17.65
N GLU A 138 1.40 -18.89 17.09
CA GLU A 138 2.43 -18.73 16.07
C GLU A 138 3.76 -18.24 16.65
N LEU A 139 3.80 -17.85 17.93
CA LEU A 139 4.97 -17.32 18.64
C LEU A 139 5.31 -18.03 19.96
N GLU A 140 4.57 -19.06 20.34
CA GLU A 140 4.85 -19.87 21.53
C GLU A 140 6.06 -20.80 21.33
N ALA A 141 6.85 -20.93 22.39
CA ALA A 141 7.79 -22.03 22.58
C ALA A 141 7.09 -23.15 23.38
N GLN A 142 7.67 -24.34 23.34
CA GLN A 142 7.24 -25.48 24.14
C GLN A 142 8.35 -25.86 25.11
N ASP A 143 8.00 -25.95 26.38
CA ASP A 143 8.81 -26.70 27.35
C ASP A 143 8.23 -28.10 27.53
N ARG A 144 8.98 -28.97 28.20
CA ARG A 144 8.58 -30.33 28.55
C ARG A 144 8.29 -30.48 30.04
N ASP A 145 8.98 -29.68 30.86
CA ASP A 145 8.75 -29.54 32.29
C ASP A 145 7.28 -29.25 32.62
N ARG A 146 6.84 -29.68 33.80
CA ARG A 146 5.44 -29.76 34.17
C ARG A 146 4.84 -28.42 34.61
N ASP A 147 3.68 -28.09 34.03
CA ASP A 147 2.86 -26.92 34.38
C ASP A 147 3.65 -25.58 34.24
N ASP A 148 4.76 -25.56 33.50
CA ASP A 148 5.65 -24.38 33.43
C ASP A 148 5.02 -23.19 32.70
N ILE A 149 5.45 -21.99 33.10
CA ILE A 149 4.82 -20.73 32.71
C ILE A 149 5.84 -19.85 31.98
N LEU A 150 5.98 -20.06 30.68
CA LEU A 150 6.96 -19.36 29.86
C LEU A 150 6.83 -17.82 29.85
N PHE A 151 7.94 -17.15 30.13
CA PHE A 151 8.13 -15.69 30.17
C PHE A 151 8.87 -15.20 28.93
N TYR A 152 8.17 -14.43 28.09
CA TYR A 152 8.64 -13.93 26.80
C TYR A 152 9.07 -12.47 26.87
N THR A 153 10.13 -12.13 26.14
CA THR A 153 10.64 -10.76 25.98
C THR A 153 10.96 -10.49 24.51
N LEU A 154 10.42 -9.40 23.97
CA LEU A 154 10.71 -8.93 22.62
C LEU A 154 11.86 -7.91 22.66
N GLN A 155 13.04 -8.31 22.18
CA GLN A 155 14.23 -7.46 22.11
C GLN A 155 14.38 -6.85 20.71
N GLU A 156 14.63 -5.54 20.68
CA GLU A 156 14.85 -4.77 19.45
C GLU A 156 16.18 -5.14 18.77
N VAL A 157 16.16 -5.33 17.43
CA VAL A 157 17.38 -5.44 16.60
C VAL A 157 17.42 -4.30 15.56
N THR A 158 16.28 -3.94 14.96
CA THR A 158 16.14 -2.74 14.13
C THR A 158 15.88 -1.52 15.02
N PRO A 159 16.76 -0.50 15.08
CA PRO A 159 16.56 0.65 15.96
C PRO A 159 15.28 1.44 15.65
N GLY A 160 14.48 1.69 16.69
CA GLY A 160 13.18 2.37 16.57
C GLY A 160 12.01 1.44 16.26
N ALA A 161 12.21 0.13 16.17
CA ALA A 161 11.14 -0.85 15.94
C ALA A 161 10.33 -1.16 17.21
N SER A 162 10.93 -1.06 18.40
CA SER A 162 10.26 -1.23 19.70
C SER A 162 9.15 -0.20 19.95
N ASP A 163 9.18 0.90 19.20
CA ASP A 163 8.17 1.97 19.20
C ASP A 163 6.88 1.59 18.45
N PHE A 164 6.88 0.46 17.72
CA PHE A 164 5.77 -0.01 16.87
C PHE A 164 5.14 -1.33 17.35
N PHE A 165 5.86 -2.20 18.06
CA PHE A 165 5.37 -3.54 18.41
C PHE A 165 5.70 -3.95 19.84
N SER A 166 4.76 -4.63 20.51
CA SER A 166 4.94 -5.25 21.82
C SER A 166 4.25 -6.62 21.91
N LEU A 167 4.56 -7.38 22.95
CA LEU A 167 3.84 -8.62 23.27
C LEU A 167 2.57 -8.29 24.09
N ALA A 168 1.49 -9.03 23.87
CA ALA A 168 0.23 -8.87 24.59
C ALA A 168 0.35 -9.01 26.12
N GLY A 169 1.38 -9.72 26.57
CA GLY A 169 1.86 -9.74 27.94
C GLY A 169 3.12 -10.59 28.06
N VAL A 170 3.80 -10.53 29.21
CA VAL A 170 5.01 -11.31 29.49
C VAL A 170 4.81 -12.82 29.27
N ASN A 171 3.62 -13.35 29.55
CA ASN A 171 3.31 -14.77 29.41
C ASN A 171 2.28 -15.01 28.31
N ARG A 172 2.18 -14.07 27.35
CA ARG A 172 1.24 -14.08 26.22
C ARG A 172 1.94 -13.55 24.96
N PRO A 173 2.71 -14.38 24.22
CA PRO A 173 3.60 -13.94 23.14
C PRO A 173 2.91 -13.41 21.87
N ALA A 174 1.58 -13.29 21.84
CA ALA A 174 0.86 -12.64 20.74
C ALA A 174 1.38 -11.22 20.49
N LEU A 175 1.86 -10.93 19.28
CA LEU A 175 2.41 -9.63 18.91
C LEU A 175 1.28 -8.62 18.65
N GLN A 176 1.35 -7.43 19.25
CA GLN A 176 0.42 -6.32 19.03
C GLN A 176 1.11 -5.15 18.33
N LEU A 177 0.34 -4.41 17.53
CA LEU A 177 0.78 -3.14 16.92
C LEU A 177 0.47 -1.95 17.85
N ASP A 178 1.47 -1.15 18.19
CA ASP A 178 1.37 0.02 19.06
C ASP A 178 1.36 1.37 18.34
N ARG A 179 1.84 1.42 17.10
CA ARG A 179 1.91 2.62 16.25
C ARG A 179 1.51 2.28 14.83
N SER A 180 0.93 3.24 14.10
CA SER A 180 0.70 3.10 12.67
C SER A 180 2.01 2.80 11.94
N LEU A 181 1.96 1.86 11.01
CA LEU A 181 3.09 1.56 10.13
C LEU A 181 3.20 2.61 9.02
N ASP A 182 4.35 2.60 8.36
CA ASP A 182 4.69 3.45 7.22
C ASP A 182 5.66 2.62 6.37
N PHE A 183 5.21 2.16 5.21
CA PHE A 183 5.99 1.33 4.30
C PHE A 183 7.22 2.08 3.76
N ASP A 184 7.14 3.39 3.61
CA ASP A 184 8.20 4.22 3.03
C ASP A 184 9.30 4.54 4.06
N ALA A 185 8.94 4.70 5.34
CA ALA A 185 9.87 5.05 6.40
C ALA A 185 10.61 3.83 6.99
N LEU A 186 9.93 2.69 7.20
CA LEU A 186 10.54 1.52 7.83
C LEU A 186 9.94 0.19 7.32
N PRO A 187 10.20 -0.20 6.05
CA PRO A 187 9.57 -1.36 5.41
C PRO A 187 9.91 -2.72 6.04
N ARG A 188 10.94 -2.80 6.89
CA ARG A 188 11.42 -4.07 7.45
C ARG A 188 11.99 -3.90 8.84
N MET A 189 11.43 -4.63 9.80
CA MET A 189 11.82 -4.60 11.21
C MET A 189 12.28 -5.99 11.66
N THR A 190 13.21 -6.04 12.61
CA THR A 190 13.74 -7.28 13.14
C THR A 190 13.88 -7.19 14.66
N PHE A 191 13.53 -8.29 15.31
CA PHE A 191 13.56 -8.48 16.76
C PHE A 191 14.16 -9.85 17.09
N GLN A 192 14.63 -10.01 18.32
CA GLN A 192 14.84 -11.31 18.95
C GLN A 192 13.68 -11.55 19.93
N LEU A 193 12.99 -12.68 19.79
CA LEU A 193 12.03 -13.15 20.77
C LEU A 193 12.76 -14.12 21.72
N LEU A 194 13.04 -13.65 22.92
CA LEU A 194 13.59 -14.44 24.02
C LEU A 194 12.44 -15.08 24.80
N VAL A 195 12.61 -16.34 25.22
CA VAL A 195 11.74 -17.02 26.18
C VAL A 195 12.56 -17.59 27.32
N ARG A 196 11.98 -17.60 28.53
CA ARG A 196 12.52 -18.20 29.74
C ARG A 196 11.45 -19.04 30.43
N ASP A 197 11.87 -20.11 31.09
CA ASP A 197 11.08 -20.88 32.05
C ASP A 197 10.72 -20.07 33.31
N THR A 198 11.68 -19.34 33.85
CA THR A 198 11.53 -18.65 35.14
C THR A 198 11.44 -17.13 35.02
N GLN A 199 10.58 -16.56 35.87
CA GLN A 199 10.38 -15.11 35.96
C GLN A 199 11.59 -14.36 36.53
N GLU A 200 12.33 -15.00 37.45
CA GLU A 200 13.46 -14.41 38.14
C GLU A 200 14.75 -14.75 37.40
N GLU A 201 15.40 -13.74 36.83
CA GLU A 201 16.63 -13.89 36.03
C GLU A 201 17.75 -14.68 36.74
N ASN A 202 17.75 -14.66 38.09
CA ASN A 202 18.74 -15.30 38.95
C ASN A 202 18.27 -16.66 39.55
N LYS A 203 17.08 -17.18 39.22
CA LYS A 203 16.67 -18.54 39.63
C LYS A 203 17.60 -19.56 38.95
N GLN A 204 17.92 -20.63 39.67
CA GLN A 204 18.78 -21.72 39.22
C GLN A 204 18.16 -23.05 39.66
N PRO A 205 17.92 -24.01 38.75
CA PRO A 205 18.03 -23.89 37.29
C PRO A 205 17.11 -22.79 36.70
N SER A 206 17.50 -22.30 35.52
CA SER A 206 16.67 -21.52 34.59
C SER A 206 17.31 -21.55 33.22
N HIS A 207 16.49 -21.89 32.23
CA HIS A 207 16.79 -22.18 30.85
C HIS A 207 16.13 -21.12 29.96
N SER A 208 16.62 -20.97 28.73
CA SER A 208 16.10 -19.96 27.80
C SER A 208 16.44 -20.29 26.36
N ALA A 209 15.61 -19.79 25.44
CA ALA A 209 15.84 -19.88 24.01
C ALA A 209 15.47 -18.57 23.32
N THR A 210 16.03 -18.37 22.11
CA THR A 210 15.81 -17.17 21.32
C THR A 210 15.48 -17.54 19.87
N ALA A 211 14.43 -16.95 19.32
CA ALA A 211 14.14 -17.00 17.89
C ALA A 211 14.21 -15.60 17.28
N THR A 212 14.53 -15.51 15.98
CA THR A 212 14.52 -14.23 15.25
C THR A 212 13.13 -13.95 14.69
N LEU A 213 12.58 -12.76 14.92
CA LEU A 213 11.32 -12.33 14.32
C LEU A 213 11.59 -11.21 13.31
N ILE A 214 11.16 -11.40 12.06
CA ILE A 214 11.29 -10.46 10.96
C ILE A 214 9.88 -10.06 10.53
N LEU A 215 9.59 -8.76 10.62
CA LEU A 215 8.34 -8.16 10.17
C LEU A 215 8.61 -7.39 8.89
N GLU A 216 7.87 -7.71 7.84
CA GLU A 216 7.99 -7.06 6.54
C GLU A 216 6.70 -6.28 6.30
N VAL A 217 6.80 -4.95 6.31
CA VAL A 217 5.66 -4.07 6.07
C VAL A 217 5.26 -4.21 4.60
N GLN A 218 3.99 -4.44 4.35
CA GLN A 218 3.43 -4.58 3.01
C GLN A 218 2.71 -3.28 2.65
N PRO A 219 2.87 -2.78 1.41
CA PRO A 219 2.14 -1.59 0.97
C PRO A 219 0.64 -1.88 0.98
N ALA A 220 -0.16 -0.88 1.32
CA ALA A 220 -1.62 -0.98 1.27
C ALA A 220 -2.19 0.11 0.38
N ASP A 221 -3.26 -0.21 -0.35
CA ASP A 221 -4.06 0.80 -1.05
C ASP A 221 -4.59 1.82 -0.03
N LEU A 222 -4.11 3.05 -0.12
CA LEU A 222 -4.34 4.15 0.83
C LEU A 222 -4.53 5.51 0.15
N ARG A 223 -3.98 5.73 -1.05
CA ARG A 223 -3.95 7.01 -1.76
C ARG A 223 -4.84 6.99 -3.01
N PRO A 224 -5.73 7.98 -3.20
CA PRO A 224 -6.56 8.05 -4.40
C PRO A 224 -5.69 8.36 -5.64
N PRO A 225 -6.17 8.07 -6.87
CA PRO A 225 -5.42 8.34 -8.10
C PRO A 225 -4.95 9.79 -8.23
N TRP A 226 -3.69 10.01 -8.60
CA TRP A 226 -3.11 11.35 -8.73
C TRP A 226 -3.11 11.83 -10.18
N PHE A 227 -3.92 12.85 -10.48
CA PHE A 227 -3.88 13.54 -11.77
C PHE A 227 -2.58 14.35 -11.94
N LEU A 228 -1.96 14.27 -13.11
CA LEU A 228 -0.64 14.82 -13.41
C LEU A 228 -0.68 15.88 -14.53
N PRO A 229 0.21 16.89 -14.50
CA PRO A 229 1.26 17.12 -13.50
C PRO A 229 0.68 17.63 -12.18
N CYS A 230 1.22 17.14 -11.07
CA CYS A 230 0.77 17.55 -9.75
C CYS A 230 1.29 18.95 -9.42
N VAL A 231 0.38 19.89 -9.13
CA VAL A 231 0.74 21.29 -8.78
C VAL A 231 1.06 21.43 -7.29
N TYR A 232 0.37 20.66 -6.44
CA TYR A 232 0.65 20.58 -5.00
C TYR A 232 0.42 19.15 -4.49
N SER A 233 1.40 18.62 -3.78
CA SER A 233 1.35 17.32 -3.11
C SER A 233 1.84 17.45 -1.66
N ASP A 234 1.10 16.89 -0.70
CA ASP A 234 1.51 16.73 0.70
C ASP A 234 2.19 15.36 0.98
N GLY A 235 2.56 14.65 -0.09
CA GLY A 235 3.08 13.28 -0.07
C GLY A 235 2.00 12.18 -0.11
N HIS A 236 0.75 12.53 0.18
CA HIS A 236 -0.36 11.57 0.31
C HIS A 236 -1.48 11.82 -0.70
N VAL A 237 -1.75 13.08 -1.02
CA VAL A 237 -2.78 13.48 -2.00
C VAL A 237 -2.19 14.50 -2.96
N CYS A 238 -2.37 14.26 -4.26
CA CYS A 238 -2.21 15.31 -5.26
C CYS A 238 -3.49 16.16 -5.33
N ILE A 239 -3.35 17.49 -5.19
CA ILE A 239 -4.45 18.43 -5.35
C ILE A 239 -4.14 19.50 -6.42
N GLN A 240 -5.21 20.12 -6.93
CA GLN A 240 -5.15 21.23 -7.89
C GLN A 240 -4.54 20.91 -9.28
N ALA A 241 -4.52 19.64 -9.69
CA ALA A 241 -4.45 19.32 -11.12
C ALA A 241 -5.68 19.93 -11.82
N GLN A 242 -5.43 20.86 -12.75
CA GLN A 242 -6.43 21.52 -13.58
C GLN A 242 -5.96 21.53 -15.03
N TYR A 243 -6.88 21.24 -15.95
CA TYR A 243 -6.60 21.17 -17.39
C TYR A 243 -7.37 22.27 -18.13
N HIS A 244 -6.72 22.89 -19.11
CA HIS A 244 -7.28 24.00 -19.89
C HIS A 244 -7.15 23.73 -21.39
N GLY A 245 -8.23 23.91 -22.14
CA GLY A 245 -8.26 23.76 -23.60
C GLY A 245 -9.11 24.82 -24.27
N ALA A 246 -8.94 24.98 -25.58
CA ALA A 246 -9.74 25.87 -26.41
C ALA A 246 -10.26 25.11 -27.64
N VAL A 247 -11.48 25.40 -28.08
CA VAL A 247 -12.11 24.73 -29.23
C VAL A 247 -12.79 25.75 -30.16
N PRO A 248 -12.73 25.56 -31.49
CA PRO A 248 -13.36 26.46 -32.45
C PRO A 248 -14.90 26.33 -32.43
N THR A 249 -15.62 27.44 -32.39
CA THR A 249 -17.07 27.44 -32.65
C THR A 249 -17.38 27.09 -34.12
N GLY A 250 -18.58 26.58 -34.37
CA GLY A 250 -19.07 26.17 -35.70
C GLY A 250 -18.47 24.85 -36.22
N HIS A 251 -17.40 24.35 -35.61
CA HIS A 251 -16.63 23.21 -36.09
C HIS A 251 -16.67 22.02 -35.13
N ARG A 252 -16.21 20.85 -35.61
CA ARG A 252 -15.97 19.67 -34.78
C ARG A 252 -14.54 19.18 -34.99
N LEU A 253 -13.77 19.09 -33.90
CA LEU A 253 -12.41 18.56 -33.94
C LEU A 253 -12.43 17.03 -34.14
N PRO A 254 -11.53 16.47 -34.98
CA PRO A 254 -11.57 15.05 -35.37
C PRO A 254 -10.89 14.09 -34.38
N GLY A 255 -10.16 14.60 -33.38
CA GLY A 255 -9.36 13.83 -32.43
C GLY A 255 -9.50 14.26 -30.97
N PRO A 256 -8.62 13.78 -30.08
CA PRO A 256 -8.50 14.28 -28.71
C PRO A 256 -8.11 15.75 -28.67
N LEU A 257 -8.48 16.45 -27.59
CA LEU A 257 -8.16 17.86 -27.37
C LEU A 257 -6.75 18.05 -26.78
N THR A 258 -6.03 19.06 -27.25
CA THR A 258 -4.70 19.46 -26.79
C THR A 258 -4.83 20.33 -25.55
N LEU A 259 -4.89 19.67 -24.39
CA LEU A 259 -5.02 20.32 -23.10
C LEU A 259 -3.66 20.79 -22.56
N ARG A 260 -3.67 21.92 -21.86
CA ARG A 260 -2.56 22.46 -21.06
C ARG A 260 -2.81 22.16 -19.58
N PRO A 261 -1.81 21.79 -18.78
CA PRO A 261 -0.38 21.65 -19.12
C PRO A 261 -0.02 20.36 -19.89
N GLY A 262 -0.96 19.41 -20.03
CA GLY A 262 -0.81 18.18 -20.80
C GLY A 262 -2.15 17.45 -20.96
N PRO A 263 -2.17 16.24 -21.54
CA PRO A 263 -3.39 15.42 -21.59
C PRO A 263 -3.87 15.06 -20.16
N ILE A 264 -5.17 14.77 -20.02
CA ILE A 264 -5.71 14.24 -18.77
C ILE A 264 -5.06 12.87 -18.53
N TYR A 265 -4.31 12.78 -17.45
CA TYR A 265 -3.57 11.58 -17.08
C TYR A 265 -3.51 11.49 -15.57
N ALA A 266 -3.84 10.31 -15.04
CA ALA A 266 -3.72 9.98 -13.63
C ALA A 266 -3.01 8.62 -13.48
N VAL A 267 -2.26 8.51 -12.40
CA VAL A 267 -1.58 7.30 -11.94
C VAL A 267 -2.18 6.86 -10.60
N ASP A 268 -1.87 5.65 -10.15
CA ASP A 268 -2.03 5.33 -8.74
C ASP A 268 -1.21 6.30 -7.86
N GLY A 269 -1.74 6.66 -6.69
CA GLY A 269 -1.03 7.48 -5.71
C GLY A 269 -0.09 6.65 -4.82
N ASP A 270 -0.28 5.34 -4.75
CA ASP A 270 0.48 4.45 -3.88
C ASP A 270 1.83 4.00 -4.44
N ARG A 271 2.69 3.49 -3.55
CA ARG A 271 4.05 3.06 -3.87
C ARG A 271 4.17 1.55 -3.79
N GLY A 272 4.46 0.94 -4.93
CA GLY A 272 4.49 -0.53 -5.08
C GLY A 272 3.14 -1.13 -5.45
N ILE A 273 2.09 -0.29 -5.55
CA ILE A 273 0.80 -0.57 -6.15
C ILE A 273 0.70 0.35 -7.39
N ASP A 274 0.11 -0.14 -8.47
CA ASP A 274 -0.02 0.56 -9.76
C ASP A 274 -1.36 0.17 -10.37
N GLU A 275 -2.47 0.46 -9.66
CA GLU A 275 -3.79 0.06 -10.14
C GLU A 275 -4.25 0.87 -11.35
N ARG A 276 -4.98 0.18 -12.23
CA ARG A 276 -5.36 0.69 -13.55
C ARG A 276 -6.43 1.75 -13.42
N ILE A 277 -6.12 3.00 -13.78
CA ILE A 277 -7.09 4.09 -13.69
C ILE A 277 -8.11 4.08 -14.84
N ILE A 278 -9.38 4.22 -14.48
CA ILE A 278 -10.55 4.33 -15.37
C ILE A 278 -11.10 5.76 -15.29
N TYR A 279 -11.30 6.39 -16.45
CA TYR A 279 -11.73 7.77 -16.58
C TYR A 279 -13.23 7.90 -16.88
N SER A 280 -13.91 8.85 -16.26
CA SER A 280 -15.32 9.19 -16.56
C SER A 280 -15.61 10.67 -16.31
N MET A 281 -16.71 11.19 -16.87
CA MET A 281 -17.15 12.57 -16.62
C MET A 281 -18.26 12.56 -15.57
N VAL A 282 -18.15 13.42 -14.56
CA VAL A 282 -19.13 13.56 -13.47
C VAL A 282 -20.18 14.62 -13.80
N THR A 283 -19.74 15.78 -14.29
CA THR A 283 -20.61 16.93 -14.63
C THR A 283 -20.05 17.68 -15.84
N GLY A 284 -20.79 18.69 -16.34
CA GLY A 284 -20.39 19.57 -17.44
C GLY A 284 -20.59 19.00 -18.86
N HIS A 285 -21.01 17.73 -18.97
CA HIS A 285 -21.24 17.01 -20.22
C HIS A 285 -22.73 16.76 -20.53
N GLU A 286 -23.64 17.47 -19.86
CA GLU A 286 -25.10 17.21 -19.85
C GLU A 286 -25.75 17.31 -21.24
N ASP A 287 -25.16 18.09 -22.13
CA ASP A 287 -25.56 18.24 -23.52
C ASP A 287 -24.99 17.16 -24.45
N GLY A 288 -24.05 16.33 -23.98
CA GLY A 288 -23.29 15.38 -24.78
C GLY A 288 -22.38 16.01 -25.83
N THR A 289 -21.83 17.20 -25.59
CA THR A 289 -20.88 17.88 -26.48
C THR A 289 -19.46 17.31 -26.39
N PHE A 290 -19.06 16.80 -25.22
CA PHE A 290 -17.75 16.17 -24.99
C PHE A 290 -17.89 14.70 -24.60
N SER A 291 -16.84 13.93 -24.82
CA SER A 291 -16.70 12.52 -24.44
C SER A 291 -15.28 12.20 -24.01
N ILE A 292 -15.08 11.38 -22.96
CA ILE A 292 -13.76 10.95 -22.51
C ILE A 292 -13.53 9.45 -22.79
N GLY A 293 -12.34 9.08 -23.26
CA GLY A 293 -11.94 7.69 -23.44
C GLY A 293 -11.58 7.03 -22.11
N ALA A 294 -12.39 6.07 -21.66
CA ALA A 294 -12.34 5.47 -20.32
C ALA A 294 -10.98 4.87 -19.91
N ASP A 295 -10.15 4.47 -20.86
CA ASP A 295 -8.83 3.86 -20.60
C ASP A 295 -7.65 4.79 -20.92
N SER A 296 -7.91 5.97 -21.48
CA SER A 296 -6.87 6.80 -22.13
C SER A 296 -6.88 8.27 -21.69
N GLY A 297 -7.85 8.71 -20.89
CA GLY A 297 -8.03 10.11 -20.52
C GLY A 297 -8.38 11.06 -21.67
N ASN A 298 -8.35 10.59 -22.92
CA ASN A 298 -8.57 11.40 -24.12
C ASN A 298 -9.97 12.04 -24.13
N LEU A 299 -10.01 13.34 -23.84
CA LEU A 299 -11.20 14.17 -24.01
C LEU A 299 -11.38 14.50 -25.50
N THR A 300 -12.59 14.33 -26.02
CA THR A 300 -12.92 14.43 -27.45
C THR A 300 -14.21 15.21 -27.66
N MET A 301 -14.36 15.82 -28.84
CA MET A 301 -15.53 16.60 -29.22
C MET A 301 -16.57 15.73 -29.94
N ALA A 302 -17.75 15.58 -29.37
CA ALA A 302 -18.87 14.82 -29.93
C ALA A 302 -19.80 15.70 -30.79
N LYS A 303 -19.95 17.00 -30.46
CA LYS A 303 -20.82 17.96 -31.16
C LYS A 303 -20.09 19.28 -31.41
N SER A 304 -20.46 19.98 -32.48
CA SER A 304 -19.99 21.35 -32.77
C SER A 304 -20.70 22.38 -31.90
N ILE A 305 -19.97 23.33 -31.34
CA ILE A 305 -20.52 24.37 -30.44
C ILE A 305 -20.89 25.62 -31.27
N PRO A 306 -22.13 26.14 -31.20
CA PRO A 306 -22.62 27.15 -32.14
C PRO A 306 -22.23 28.61 -31.82
N SER A 307 -21.76 28.89 -30.60
CA SER A 307 -21.46 30.23 -30.10
C SER A 307 -20.43 30.18 -28.97
N PRO A 308 -19.64 31.25 -28.74
CA PRO A 308 -18.62 31.24 -27.69
C PRO A 308 -19.17 30.94 -26.30
N GLN A 309 -18.53 30.03 -25.57
CA GLN A 309 -18.99 29.52 -24.28
C GLN A 309 -17.85 28.81 -23.53
N THR A 310 -17.72 29.04 -22.23
CA THR A 310 -16.83 28.26 -21.35
C THR A 310 -17.56 27.06 -20.77
N PHE A 311 -16.94 25.89 -20.84
CA PHE A 311 -17.39 24.64 -20.23
C PHE A 311 -16.48 24.29 -19.06
N VAL A 312 -17.08 23.88 -17.95
CA VAL A 312 -16.37 23.37 -16.77
C VAL A 312 -16.78 21.92 -16.58
N LEU A 313 -15.88 21.01 -16.93
CA LEU A 313 -16.08 19.57 -16.86
C LEU A 313 -15.42 19.05 -15.58
N MET A 314 -16.10 18.18 -14.86
CA MET A 314 -15.49 17.39 -13.78
C MET A 314 -15.17 16.00 -14.31
N VAL A 315 -13.91 15.59 -14.24
CA VAL A 315 -13.44 14.27 -14.68
C VAL A 315 -12.99 13.46 -13.49
N LYS A 316 -13.56 12.27 -13.33
CA LYS A 316 -13.19 11.27 -12.31
C LYS A 316 -12.13 10.33 -12.87
N GLY A 317 -11.13 10.02 -12.07
CA GLY A 317 -10.21 8.90 -12.26
C GLY A 317 -10.40 7.92 -11.10
N GLU A 318 -10.63 6.65 -11.39
CA GLU A 318 -11.01 5.59 -10.43
C GLU A 318 -10.14 4.35 -10.63
N GLN A 319 -9.66 3.71 -9.57
CA GLN A 319 -8.94 2.42 -9.68
C GLN A 319 -9.87 1.34 -10.23
N ALA A 320 -9.34 0.36 -10.96
CA ALA A 320 -10.13 -0.64 -11.68
C ALA A 320 -10.91 -1.61 -10.77
N ASP A 321 -10.55 -1.71 -9.49
CA ASP A 321 -11.28 -2.45 -8.45
C ASP A 321 -12.42 -1.65 -7.80
N GLY A 322 -12.43 -0.32 -7.99
CA GLY A 322 -13.36 0.62 -7.39
C GLY A 322 -13.04 1.04 -5.95
N ALA A 323 -11.83 0.79 -5.44
CA ALA A 323 -11.46 1.15 -4.06
C ALA A 323 -11.40 2.67 -3.85
N ARG A 324 -10.72 3.41 -4.72
CA ARG A 324 -10.57 4.87 -4.64
C ARG A 324 -10.76 5.56 -5.97
N TYR A 325 -11.08 6.85 -5.86
CA TYR A 325 -11.15 7.77 -6.99
C TYR A 325 -10.71 9.18 -6.58
N SER A 326 -10.34 9.97 -7.57
CA SER A 326 -10.16 11.42 -7.46
C SER A 326 -10.93 12.13 -8.58
N VAL A 327 -11.05 13.47 -8.48
CA VAL A 327 -11.74 14.29 -9.49
C VAL A 327 -10.88 15.51 -9.82
N THR A 328 -10.72 15.79 -11.10
CA THR A 328 -10.05 16.99 -11.65
C THR A 328 -11.04 17.88 -12.40
N GLN A 329 -10.73 19.17 -12.51
CA GLN A 329 -11.46 20.13 -13.33
C GLN A 329 -10.77 20.28 -14.69
N VAL A 330 -11.56 20.20 -15.76
CA VAL A 330 -11.15 20.56 -17.12
C VAL A 330 -11.98 21.77 -17.57
N THR A 331 -11.31 22.86 -17.92
CA THR A 331 -11.95 24.08 -18.41
C THR A 331 -11.73 24.16 -19.93
N VAL A 332 -12.80 24.18 -20.71
CA VAL A 332 -12.74 24.24 -22.17
C VAL A 332 -13.44 25.51 -22.67
N GLU A 333 -12.70 26.37 -23.36
CA GLU A 333 -13.22 27.62 -23.92
C GLU A 333 -13.58 27.43 -25.40
N ALA A 334 -14.87 27.52 -25.73
CA ALA A 334 -15.30 27.62 -27.11
C ALA A 334 -15.18 29.08 -27.57
N LEU A 335 -14.37 29.33 -28.59
CA LEU A 335 -14.02 30.66 -29.09
C LEU A 335 -14.34 30.78 -30.58
N ASP A 336 -14.60 32.00 -31.05
CA ASP A 336 -14.65 32.26 -32.49
C ASP A 336 -13.24 32.17 -33.07
N ALA A 337 -13.05 31.27 -34.02
CA ALA A 337 -11.75 30.95 -34.59
C ALA A 337 -11.45 31.70 -35.90
N ASN A 338 -12.41 32.48 -36.40
CA ASN A 338 -12.28 33.20 -37.66
C ASN A 338 -11.18 34.28 -37.60
N GLY A 339 -10.10 34.08 -38.34
CA GLY A 339 -8.96 34.99 -38.38
C GLY A 339 -7.87 34.74 -37.33
N SER A 340 -7.95 33.68 -36.52
CA SER A 340 -6.82 33.27 -35.67
C SER A 340 -5.62 32.88 -36.53
N LEU A 341 -4.44 33.41 -36.20
CA LEU A 341 -3.25 33.37 -37.05
C LEU A 341 -2.25 32.30 -36.60
N PRO A 342 -1.81 31.40 -37.50
CA PRO A 342 -0.61 30.59 -37.29
C PRO A 342 0.62 31.44 -36.99
N ARG A 343 1.60 30.84 -36.31
CA ARG A 343 2.90 31.44 -36.02
C ARG A 343 4.01 30.42 -36.24
N PHE A 344 5.02 30.76 -37.03
CA PHE A 344 6.26 29.98 -37.08
C PHE A 344 7.08 30.22 -35.80
N PRO A 345 7.69 29.18 -35.20
CA PRO A 345 8.66 29.35 -34.11
C PRO A 345 9.84 30.23 -34.54
N GLU A 346 10.41 29.95 -35.72
CA GLU A 346 11.54 30.66 -36.30
C GLU A 346 11.13 31.61 -37.43
N SER A 347 11.83 32.75 -37.53
CA SER A 347 11.70 33.69 -38.65
C SER A 347 12.58 33.36 -39.86
N LEU A 348 13.51 32.42 -39.70
CA LEU A 348 14.42 31.97 -40.76
C LEU A 348 14.78 30.49 -40.58
N TYR A 349 14.39 29.66 -41.55
CA TYR A 349 14.81 28.26 -41.66
C TYR A 349 16.01 28.15 -42.60
N ARG A 350 16.98 27.27 -42.28
CA ARG A 350 18.23 27.11 -43.03
C ARG A 350 18.39 25.68 -43.52
N GLY A 351 18.59 25.51 -44.82
CA GLY A 351 18.73 24.20 -45.46
C GLY A 351 19.93 24.10 -46.40
N THR A 352 20.30 22.87 -46.75
CA THR A 352 21.39 22.52 -47.66
C THR A 352 20.93 21.46 -48.68
N VAL A 353 21.43 21.54 -49.91
CA VAL A 353 21.14 20.54 -50.96
C VAL A 353 22.25 20.52 -52.02
N ALA A 354 22.53 19.34 -52.58
CA ALA A 354 23.58 19.17 -53.56
C ALA A 354 23.25 19.82 -54.91
N LEU A 355 24.25 20.43 -55.55
CA LEU A 355 24.18 20.88 -56.95
C LEU A 355 23.85 19.70 -57.87
N GLY A 356 23.05 19.94 -58.91
CA GLY A 356 22.57 18.90 -59.82
C GLY A 356 21.42 18.06 -59.27
N SER A 357 20.90 18.36 -58.07
CA SER A 357 19.69 17.72 -57.55
C SER A 357 18.49 17.97 -58.47
N GLY A 358 17.91 16.90 -59.01
CA GLY A 358 16.64 16.93 -59.73
C GLY A 358 15.43 17.21 -58.82
N PRO A 359 14.21 17.29 -59.36
CA PRO A 359 12.99 17.50 -58.58
C PRO A 359 12.67 16.32 -57.66
N GLY A 360 12.14 16.60 -56.47
CA GLY A 360 11.77 15.60 -55.46
C GLY A 360 12.89 15.22 -54.47
N VAL A 361 14.05 15.86 -54.54
CA VAL A 361 15.14 15.68 -53.57
C VAL A 361 14.83 16.50 -52.32
N ALA A 362 14.93 15.91 -51.14
CA ALA A 362 14.73 16.61 -49.87
C ALA A 362 15.91 17.54 -49.56
N VAL A 363 15.59 18.80 -49.30
CA VAL A 363 16.54 19.75 -48.69
C VAL A 363 16.84 19.25 -47.27
N GLN A 364 18.11 19.15 -46.92
CA GLN A 364 18.53 18.77 -45.56
C GLN A 364 18.58 20.00 -44.67
N ASP A 365 18.35 19.84 -43.37
CA ASP A 365 18.66 20.85 -42.36
C ASP A 365 20.16 21.20 -42.41
N ALA A 366 20.51 22.42 -42.02
CA ALA A 366 21.91 22.85 -41.91
C ALA A 366 22.60 22.32 -40.63
N ALA A 367 21.86 21.78 -39.67
CA ALA A 367 22.39 21.11 -38.49
C ALA A 367 22.95 19.71 -38.79
N ALA A 368 23.90 19.26 -37.96
CA ALA A 368 24.44 17.91 -37.99
C ALA A 368 23.80 17.02 -36.91
N PRO A 369 23.44 15.75 -37.19
CA PRO A 369 23.52 15.08 -38.49
C PRO A 369 22.44 15.56 -39.48
N PRO A 370 22.70 15.52 -40.80
CA PRO A 370 21.75 15.96 -41.81
C PRO A 370 20.46 15.13 -41.78
N GLN A 371 19.33 15.82 -41.72
CA GLN A 371 17.98 15.25 -41.75
C GLN A 371 17.11 16.12 -42.68
N PRO A 372 16.03 15.60 -43.29
CA PRO A 372 15.14 16.41 -44.13
C PRO A 372 14.58 17.61 -43.38
N LEU A 373 14.80 18.81 -43.91
CA LEU A 373 14.34 20.08 -43.32
C LEU A 373 12.81 20.09 -43.26
N ARG A 374 12.27 20.31 -42.06
CA ARG A 374 10.83 20.44 -41.79
C ARG A 374 10.52 21.83 -41.26
N ILE A 375 9.51 22.46 -41.85
CA ILE A 375 9.03 23.79 -41.50
C ILE A 375 7.60 23.64 -40.99
N ARG A 376 7.33 24.13 -39.78
CA ARG A 376 6.04 23.97 -39.07
C ARG A 376 5.62 25.29 -38.45
N ALA A 377 4.39 25.73 -38.71
CA ALA A 377 3.72 26.78 -37.95
C ALA A 377 2.82 26.17 -36.87
N GLN A 378 2.45 26.96 -35.87
CA GLN A 378 1.52 26.60 -34.81
C GLN A 378 0.51 27.73 -34.60
N ASP A 379 -0.78 27.40 -34.55
CA ASP A 379 -1.86 28.27 -34.08
C ASP A 379 -1.78 28.35 -32.54
N PRO A 380 -1.48 29.52 -31.93
CA PRO A 380 -1.28 29.61 -30.48
C PRO A 380 -2.59 29.55 -29.68
N GLU A 381 -3.71 29.86 -30.33
CA GLU A 381 -5.06 29.94 -29.76
C GLU A 381 -5.77 28.58 -29.91
N PHE A 382 -5.65 27.94 -31.08
CA PHE A 382 -6.22 26.62 -31.37
C PHE A 382 -5.15 25.57 -31.77
N PRO A 383 -4.26 25.13 -30.84
CA PRO A 383 -3.23 24.13 -31.15
C PRO A 383 -3.74 22.82 -31.78
N ASP A 384 -4.98 22.42 -31.51
CA ASP A 384 -5.63 21.27 -32.15
C ASP A 384 -5.80 21.41 -33.67
N LEU A 385 -5.91 22.65 -34.16
CA LEU A 385 -6.00 22.96 -35.58
C LEU A 385 -4.65 23.02 -36.29
N ASN A 386 -3.53 22.76 -35.60
CA ASN A 386 -2.20 22.67 -36.23
C ASN A 386 -2.15 21.62 -37.36
N SER A 387 -2.94 20.56 -37.23
CA SER A 387 -3.10 19.52 -38.27
C SER A 387 -3.84 19.98 -39.54
N ALA A 388 -4.55 21.12 -39.47
CA ALA A 388 -5.25 21.76 -40.59
C ALA A 388 -4.43 22.88 -41.25
N ILE A 389 -3.19 23.11 -40.81
CA ILE A 389 -2.26 24.06 -41.43
C ILE A 389 -1.63 23.41 -42.67
N THR A 390 -1.75 24.10 -43.80
CA THR A 390 -1.13 23.75 -45.09
C THR A 390 -0.01 24.72 -45.41
N TYR A 391 1.04 24.26 -46.10
CA TYR A 391 2.23 25.05 -46.40
C TYR A 391 2.48 25.15 -47.91
N ARG A 392 2.93 26.31 -48.38
CA ARG A 392 3.40 26.51 -49.76
C ARG A 392 4.58 27.47 -49.81
N ILE A 393 5.39 27.35 -50.86
CA ILE A 393 6.39 28.38 -51.20
C ILE A 393 5.77 29.33 -52.21
N THR A 394 5.84 30.64 -51.96
CA THR A 394 5.10 31.67 -52.70
C THR A 394 5.93 32.35 -53.80
N ASN A 395 7.22 32.58 -53.54
CA ASN A 395 8.07 33.46 -54.35
C ASN A 395 9.25 32.77 -55.08
N ASN A 396 9.39 31.45 -54.95
CA ASN A 396 10.51 30.70 -55.52
C ASN A 396 10.05 29.35 -56.12
N SER A 397 10.28 29.15 -57.42
CA SER A 397 9.83 27.95 -58.16
C SER A 397 10.78 26.76 -58.12
N ASN A 398 12.01 26.93 -57.61
CA ASN A 398 13.01 25.86 -57.55
C ASN A 398 12.76 24.87 -56.41
N PHE A 399 11.93 25.24 -55.44
CA PHE A 399 11.57 24.46 -54.26
C PHE A 399 10.05 24.37 -54.10
N ARG A 400 9.58 23.39 -53.34
CA ARG A 400 8.17 23.27 -52.91
C ARG A 400 8.10 22.69 -51.50
N MET A 401 6.95 22.89 -50.86
CA MET A 401 6.58 22.11 -49.68
C MET A 401 5.99 20.76 -50.12
N ASP A 402 6.25 19.72 -49.34
CA ASP A 402 5.56 18.43 -49.39
C ASP A 402 5.13 18.08 -47.95
N GLY A 403 3.87 18.40 -47.63
CA GLY A 403 3.45 18.60 -46.25
C GLY A 403 4.31 19.65 -45.54
N GLU A 404 5.06 19.22 -44.53
CA GLU A 404 5.99 20.06 -43.75
C GLU A 404 7.42 20.07 -44.32
N ALA A 405 7.77 19.14 -45.22
CA ALA A 405 9.12 18.94 -45.71
C ALA A 405 9.42 19.86 -46.90
N VAL A 406 10.68 20.30 -47.04
CA VAL A 406 11.13 21.09 -48.19
C VAL A 406 11.75 20.18 -49.24
N LEU A 407 11.18 20.15 -50.45
CA LEU A 407 11.70 19.42 -51.60
C LEU A 407 12.16 20.37 -52.71
N THR A 408 13.12 19.92 -53.53
CA THR A 408 13.36 20.53 -54.84
C THR A 408 12.16 20.33 -55.76
N ASN A 409 11.86 21.35 -56.55
CA ASN A 409 10.79 21.36 -57.55
C ASN A 409 11.32 21.47 -58.99
N ALA A 410 12.55 21.93 -59.16
CA ALA A 410 13.28 21.98 -60.43
C ALA A 410 14.69 21.38 -60.28
N LEU A 411 15.38 21.19 -61.40
CA LEU A 411 16.78 20.73 -61.43
C LEU A 411 17.72 21.89 -61.08
N LEU A 412 18.47 21.76 -59.98
CA LEU A 412 19.35 22.81 -59.46
C LEU A 412 20.67 22.91 -60.24
N MET A 413 20.71 23.79 -61.24
CA MET A 413 21.85 24.00 -62.13
C MET A 413 22.88 25.04 -61.65
N GLN A 414 22.62 25.75 -60.55
CA GLN A 414 23.49 26.83 -60.06
C GLN A 414 23.73 26.70 -58.55
N ALA A 415 24.99 26.78 -58.14
CA ALA A 415 25.39 26.84 -56.73
C ALA A 415 25.26 28.27 -56.19
N GLY A 416 24.93 28.41 -54.92
CA GLY A 416 24.68 29.69 -54.26
C GLY A 416 23.63 29.60 -53.16
N VAL A 417 23.31 30.75 -52.58
CA VAL A 417 22.22 30.89 -51.58
C VAL A 417 20.93 31.27 -52.29
N PHE A 418 19.87 30.51 -52.06
CA PHE A 418 18.52 30.78 -52.55
C PHE A 418 17.60 31.14 -51.40
N TYR A 419 16.85 32.23 -51.54
CA TYR A 419 15.80 32.60 -50.59
C TYR A 419 14.44 32.19 -51.12
N ALA A 420 13.57 31.74 -50.22
CA ALA A 420 12.18 31.42 -50.45
C ALA A 420 11.34 31.95 -49.28
N GLU A 421 10.10 32.34 -49.56
CA GLU A 421 9.07 32.62 -48.56
C GLU A 421 8.16 31.39 -48.44
N VAL A 422 7.96 30.92 -47.22
CA VAL A 422 7.05 29.82 -46.89
C VAL A 422 5.83 30.42 -46.22
N GLU A 423 4.66 30.24 -46.83
CA GLU A 423 3.37 30.64 -46.29
C GLU A 423 2.66 29.43 -45.67
N ALA A 424 2.18 29.59 -44.45
CA ALA A 424 1.27 28.68 -43.75
C ALA A 424 -0.15 29.24 -43.83
N THR A 425 -1.12 28.41 -44.21
CA THR A 425 -2.55 28.72 -44.18
C THR A 425 -3.30 27.66 -43.36
N ASN A 426 -3.93 28.08 -42.26
CA ASN A 426 -4.85 27.24 -41.48
C ASN A 426 -6.19 27.15 -42.22
N THR A 427 -6.53 25.94 -42.70
CA THR A 427 -7.72 25.71 -43.53
C THR A 427 -9.06 25.79 -42.77
N VAL A 428 -9.02 25.89 -41.43
CA VAL A 428 -10.21 26.04 -40.58
C VAL A 428 -10.38 27.48 -40.08
N THR A 429 -9.31 28.13 -39.58
CA THR A 429 -9.39 29.53 -39.10
C THR A 429 -9.34 30.55 -40.23
N SER A 430 -8.95 30.13 -41.45
CA SER A 430 -8.56 30.98 -42.58
C SER A 430 -7.37 31.90 -42.31
N GLY A 431 -6.65 31.72 -41.19
CA GLY A 431 -5.49 32.51 -40.83
C GLY A 431 -4.22 32.13 -41.61
N THR A 432 -3.43 33.14 -41.96
CA THR A 432 -2.21 33.01 -42.77
C THR A 432 -0.99 33.61 -42.07
N ALA A 433 0.17 32.99 -42.23
CA ALA A 433 1.46 33.51 -41.77
C ALA A 433 2.59 33.18 -42.73
N THR A 434 3.69 33.94 -42.71
CA THR A 434 4.88 33.70 -43.53
C THR A 434 6.16 33.59 -42.70
N THR A 435 7.15 32.87 -43.22
CA THR A 435 8.53 32.82 -42.71
C THR A 435 9.52 32.71 -43.88
N VAL A 436 10.80 32.95 -43.63
CA VAL A 436 11.86 32.89 -44.64
C VAL A 436 12.56 31.53 -44.59
N LEU A 437 12.90 31.01 -45.76
CA LEU A 437 13.74 29.84 -45.98
C LEU A 437 14.99 30.26 -46.78
N GLU A 438 16.17 29.94 -46.25
CA GLU A 438 17.45 30.08 -46.93
C GLU A 438 18.02 28.69 -47.26
N VAL A 439 18.22 28.40 -48.55
CA VAL A 439 18.80 27.13 -49.02
C VAL A 439 20.17 27.36 -49.64
N GLN A 440 21.20 26.77 -49.06
CA GLN A 440 22.53 26.70 -49.66
C GLN A 440 22.58 25.53 -50.65
N VAL A 441 22.80 25.85 -51.92
CA VAL A 441 23.10 24.87 -52.97
C VAL A 441 24.61 24.85 -53.19
N SER A 442 25.24 23.67 -53.10
CA SER A 442 26.69 23.51 -53.25
C SER A 442 27.06 22.15 -53.85
N GLU A 443 28.24 22.07 -54.44
CA GLU A 443 28.86 20.79 -54.81
C GLU A 443 29.26 20.06 -53.51
N GLN A 444 28.51 19.02 -53.14
CA GLN A 444 28.77 18.26 -51.92
C GLN A 444 29.57 17.00 -52.26
N GLU A 445 30.85 17.00 -51.88
CA GLU A 445 31.80 15.91 -52.15
C GLU A 445 31.47 14.67 -51.30
N PRO A 446 31.55 13.43 -51.85
CA PRO A 446 31.27 12.21 -51.11
C PRO A 446 32.35 11.94 -50.05
N SER A 447 32.01 12.10 -48.78
CA SER A 447 32.91 11.87 -47.65
C SER A 447 33.33 10.40 -47.52
N PRO A 448 34.62 10.12 -47.25
CA PRO A 448 34.92 9.27 -46.09
C PRO A 448 36.26 9.59 -45.40
N THR A 449 36.22 9.92 -44.10
CA THR A 449 37.42 9.82 -43.23
C THR A 449 37.03 9.41 -41.81
N GLY A 450 37.86 8.55 -41.20
CA GLY A 450 37.69 8.05 -39.83
C GLY A 450 38.22 9.01 -38.75
N PRO A 451 38.15 8.60 -37.47
CA PRO A 451 38.41 9.49 -36.33
C PRO A 451 39.90 9.84 -36.16
N SER A 452 40.16 11.12 -35.86
CA SER A 452 41.46 11.62 -35.43
C SER A 452 41.68 11.47 -33.91
N GLY A 453 42.89 11.10 -33.51
CA GLY A 453 43.30 10.97 -32.09
C GLY A 453 43.48 12.32 -31.34
N PRO A 454 43.85 12.26 -30.05
CA PRO A 454 43.82 13.40 -29.14
C PRO A 454 45.00 14.39 -29.30
N PRO A 455 44.86 15.65 -28.82
CA PRO A 455 45.84 16.73 -29.01
C PRO A 455 46.88 16.87 -27.87
N THR A 456 48.06 17.42 -28.19
CA THR A 456 49.03 18.03 -27.25
C THR A 456 50.03 18.90 -28.07
N PRO A 457 50.83 19.82 -27.49
CA PRO A 457 50.73 21.22 -27.91
C PRO A 457 52.08 21.82 -28.42
N PRO A 458 52.36 23.14 -28.30
CA PRO A 458 52.44 24.04 -29.45
C PRO A 458 53.86 24.46 -29.86
N GLU A 459 53.93 25.16 -31.01
CA GLU A 459 55.00 26.05 -31.53
C GLU A 459 56.45 25.84 -31.05
N THR A 460 57.39 25.65 -31.98
CA THR A 460 58.13 26.78 -32.60
C THR A 460 58.68 26.42 -33.99
N ALA A 461 58.94 27.42 -34.83
CA ALA A 461 59.29 27.27 -36.26
C ALA A 461 60.59 26.46 -36.56
N GLY A 462 60.58 25.74 -37.69
CA GLY A 462 61.75 25.03 -38.25
C GLY A 462 61.55 24.64 -39.73
N THR A 463 62.32 25.26 -40.62
CA THR A 463 62.05 25.31 -42.07
C THR A 463 62.48 24.08 -42.89
N THR A 464 61.82 23.88 -44.04
CA THR A 464 62.32 23.35 -45.35
C THR A 464 62.39 21.85 -45.70
N ARG A 465 61.64 21.53 -46.77
CA ARG A 465 61.98 20.65 -47.93
C ARG A 465 61.93 19.10 -47.78
N PRO A 466 61.77 18.35 -48.90
CA PRO A 466 60.73 17.31 -48.97
C PRO A 466 61.10 16.02 -49.73
N SER A 467 60.08 15.24 -50.11
CA SER A 467 60.07 14.23 -51.20
C SER A 467 60.79 12.89 -50.91
N SER A 468 60.35 11.74 -51.45
CA SER A 468 59.05 11.34 -52.06
C SER A 468 59.08 9.84 -52.40
N SER A 469 57.91 9.16 -52.45
CA SER A 469 57.65 7.89 -53.16
C SER A 469 58.36 6.60 -52.65
N THR A 470 57.88 5.36 -52.82
CA THR A 470 56.52 4.77 -53.05
C THR A 470 56.55 3.25 -52.75
N THR A 471 55.35 2.64 -52.60
CA THR A 471 55.02 1.20 -52.82
C THR A 471 55.46 0.08 -51.85
N ALA A 472 54.43 -0.51 -51.21
CA ALA A 472 54.02 -1.93 -51.29
C ALA A 472 54.47 -3.03 -50.28
N GLU A 473 53.47 -3.89 -50.01
CA GLU A 473 53.49 -5.30 -49.54
C GLU A 473 53.71 -5.68 -48.06
N ALA A 474 53.25 -6.90 -47.72
CA ALA A 474 53.05 -7.53 -46.41
C ALA A 474 53.30 -9.07 -46.56
N PRO A 475 52.93 -10.05 -45.66
CA PRO A 475 52.23 -10.01 -44.35
C PRO A 475 52.76 -11.03 -43.26
N ARG A 476 51.95 -11.26 -42.19
CA ARG A 476 51.85 -12.45 -41.27
C ARG A 476 52.47 -12.42 -39.82
N PRO A 477 51.98 -13.29 -38.87
CA PRO A 477 52.04 -13.15 -37.38
C PRO A 477 52.78 -14.35 -36.69
N PRO A 478 52.54 -14.86 -35.42
CA PRO A 478 51.70 -14.45 -34.24
C PRO A 478 52.29 -14.64 -32.78
N GLU A 479 51.54 -14.20 -31.74
CA GLU A 479 51.37 -14.73 -30.32
C GLU A 479 52.59 -15.06 -29.36
N PRO A 480 52.43 -15.41 -28.03
CA PRO A 480 51.69 -14.75 -26.91
C PRO A 480 52.35 -14.77 -25.46
N SER A 481 51.72 -14.08 -24.47
CA SER A 481 51.61 -14.38 -22.99
C SER A 481 52.61 -13.90 -21.86
N GLN A 482 52.04 -13.61 -20.65
CA GLN A 482 52.61 -13.41 -19.26
C GLN A 482 53.38 -12.10 -18.87
N GLY A 483 53.50 -11.64 -17.58
CA GLY A 483 52.75 -11.95 -16.32
C GLY A 483 53.41 -11.59 -14.93
N SER A 484 52.70 -10.87 -14.01
CA SER A 484 52.90 -10.71 -12.51
C SER A 484 54.10 -9.85 -11.96
N SER A 485 54.36 -9.51 -10.66
CA SER A 485 53.76 -9.75 -9.30
C SER A 485 54.24 -8.75 -8.16
N THR A 486 53.52 -8.65 -6.99
CA THR A 486 53.98 -8.34 -5.57
C THR A 486 54.60 -6.93 -5.19
N THR A 487 54.76 -6.37 -3.95
CA THR A 487 54.51 -6.68 -2.48
C THR A 487 54.59 -5.43 -1.52
N SER A 488 54.21 -5.57 -0.21
CA SER A 488 54.42 -4.69 1.01
C SER A 488 53.63 -3.36 1.15
N SER A 489 52.85 -2.97 2.19
CA SER A 489 52.71 -3.21 3.67
C SER A 489 53.59 -2.32 4.58
N GLY A 490 53.20 -1.81 5.77
CA GLY A 490 51.96 -1.75 6.63
C GLY A 490 52.32 -1.36 8.10
N GLY A 491 51.48 -0.92 9.08
CA GLY A 491 50.05 -0.50 9.22
C GLY A 491 49.65 -0.27 10.73
N GLY A 492 48.61 0.55 11.07
CA GLY A 492 48.09 0.82 12.46
C GLY A 492 47.63 2.29 12.72
N THR A 493 47.01 2.77 13.83
CA THR A 493 46.46 2.21 15.12
C THR A 493 45.22 3.04 15.66
N GLY A 494 45.13 3.49 16.95
CA GLY A 494 44.00 4.27 17.55
C GLY A 494 44.27 4.82 18.99
N PRO A 495 43.34 5.45 19.77
CA PRO A 495 41.87 5.61 19.62
C PRO A 495 41.23 7.03 19.91
N ARG A 496 39.88 7.09 20.07
CA ARG A 496 38.85 8.11 20.52
C ARG A 496 39.24 9.25 21.54
N PRO A 497 38.42 10.32 21.86
CA PRO A 497 36.93 10.48 21.75
C PRO A 497 36.25 11.89 21.49
N SER A 498 34.95 11.88 21.08
CA SER A 498 33.75 12.66 21.57
C SER A 498 33.52 14.22 21.52
N LEU A 499 32.22 14.59 21.44
CA LEU A 499 31.51 15.91 21.56
C LEU A 499 31.64 16.93 20.39
N GLY A 500 30.61 17.74 20.04
CA GLY A 500 29.18 17.68 20.40
C GLY A 500 28.31 18.93 20.07
N THR A 501 27.11 18.71 19.49
CA THR A 501 25.85 19.53 19.57
C THR A 501 25.69 20.93 18.91
N THR A 502 24.48 21.18 18.37
CA THR A 502 23.69 22.45 18.38
C THR A 502 23.69 23.44 17.17
N LEU A 503 22.56 23.43 16.45
CA LEU A 503 21.76 24.53 15.81
C LEU A 503 22.36 25.65 14.91
N ARG A 504 21.78 25.71 13.68
CA ARG A 504 21.34 26.85 12.82
C ARG A 504 22.25 28.08 12.53
N PRO A 505 22.05 28.76 11.37
CA PRO A 505 22.95 29.84 10.90
C PRO A 505 22.45 31.27 11.19
N PRO A 506 23.36 32.27 11.19
CA PRO A 506 23.06 33.68 10.91
C PRO A 506 23.12 33.99 9.41
N ALA A 507 22.70 35.19 9.01
CA ALA A 507 22.67 35.65 7.61
C ALA A 507 23.44 36.97 7.39
N THR A 508 23.59 37.35 6.12
CA THR A 508 23.91 38.70 5.59
C THR A 508 25.21 39.40 6.00
N SER A 509 26.05 39.67 4.99
CA SER A 509 26.67 40.99 4.79
C SER A 509 27.00 41.21 3.29
N VAL A 510 27.14 42.47 2.88
CA VAL A 510 27.41 42.92 1.50
C VAL A 510 28.54 43.95 1.54
N PRO A 511 29.38 44.05 0.49
CA PRO A 511 29.99 45.34 0.14
C PRO A 511 29.87 45.73 -1.35
N GLU A 512 29.32 46.93 -1.57
CA GLU A 512 29.76 48.02 -2.47
C GLU A 512 30.01 47.79 -4.00
N GLY A 513 29.55 48.76 -4.81
CA GLY A 513 29.96 49.00 -6.21
C GLY A 513 31.05 50.09 -6.29
N PRO A 514 31.00 51.09 -7.23
CA PRO A 514 30.08 51.37 -8.34
C PRO A 514 30.89 51.76 -9.63
N PRO A 515 30.58 52.80 -10.46
CA PRO A 515 29.32 53.31 -11.05
C PRO A 515 29.36 53.44 -12.62
N SER A 516 28.21 53.65 -13.30
CA SER A 516 28.08 54.66 -14.38
C SER A 516 26.61 54.92 -14.84
N THR A 517 26.36 56.18 -15.25
CA THR A 517 25.22 56.79 -15.98
C THR A 517 24.42 55.87 -16.94
N GLY A 518 23.11 56.00 -17.21
CA GLY A 518 22.12 57.05 -16.93
C GLY A 518 21.57 57.74 -18.21
N THR A 519 20.25 57.64 -18.51
CA THR A 519 19.24 58.75 -18.62
C THR A 519 17.88 58.22 -19.14
N SER A 520 16.75 58.90 -18.85
CA SER A 520 15.38 58.54 -19.32
C SER A 520 14.50 59.77 -19.65
N PRO A 521 13.43 59.63 -20.47
CA PRO A 521 12.24 60.50 -20.44
C PRO A 521 10.88 59.75 -20.27
N PRO A 522 9.76 60.46 -19.98
CA PRO A 522 8.49 59.89 -19.46
C PRO A 522 7.26 59.94 -20.44
N PRO A 523 6.05 59.45 -20.06
CA PRO A 523 4.88 59.26 -20.95
C PRO A 523 3.72 60.28 -20.75
N PRO A 524 2.64 60.20 -21.56
CA PRO A 524 1.30 60.70 -21.21
C PRO A 524 0.15 59.67 -21.38
N SER A 525 -1.10 60.04 -21.06
CA SER A 525 -2.26 59.12 -21.04
C SER A 525 -3.63 59.79 -21.34
N ALA A 526 -4.63 58.96 -21.68
CA ALA A 526 -6.10 59.15 -21.59
C ALA A 526 -6.90 60.09 -22.55
N SER A 527 -7.83 59.47 -23.29
CA SER A 527 -9.24 59.77 -23.65
C SER A 527 -9.83 61.20 -23.69
N PRO A 528 -10.83 61.44 -24.57
CA PRO A 528 -12.24 61.49 -24.09
C PRO A 528 -13.25 60.69 -24.97
N SER A 529 -14.58 60.95 -24.85
CA SER A 529 -15.66 59.98 -25.17
C SER A 529 -16.97 60.55 -25.77
N GLY A 530 -17.79 59.67 -26.39
CA GLY A 530 -19.21 59.89 -26.77
C GLY A 530 -19.46 60.44 -28.19
N GLY A 531 -20.61 60.20 -28.86
CA GLY A 531 -21.70 59.26 -28.56
C GLY A 531 -22.97 59.38 -29.45
N SER A 532 -23.54 58.24 -29.87
CA SER A 532 -24.94 57.99 -30.30
C SER A 532 -25.53 58.50 -31.65
N ALA A 533 -26.27 57.57 -32.30
CA ALA A 533 -27.63 57.72 -32.88
C ALA A 533 -27.90 57.83 -34.41
N THR A 534 -29.02 57.18 -34.78
CA THR A 534 -29.94 57.35 -35.94
C THR A 534 -29.59 56.86 -37.37
N ARG A 535 -30.45 55.95 -37.85
CA ARG A 535 -30.71 55.47 -39.23
C ARG A 535 -31.98 56.18 -39.74
N PRO A 536 -32.12 56.57 -41.04
CA PRO A 536 -32.95 55.74 -41.94
C PRO A 536 -32.64 55.77 -43.46
N SER A 537 -32.76 54.56 -44.06
CA SER A 537 -33.27 54.19 -45.40
C SER A 537 -33.23 55.13 -46.63
N SER A 538 -32.79 54.56 -47.76
CA SER A 538 -33.56 54.54 -49.02
C SER A 538 -33.13 53.37 -49.94
N SER A 539 -33.91 53.11 -51.01
CA SER A 539 -33.77 52.05 -52.02
C SER A 539 -32.66 52.36 -53.07
N THR A 540 -32.34 51.57 -54.12
CA THR A 540 -33.23 50.88 -55.09
C THR A 540 -32.49 49.80 -55.94
N THR A 541 -33.26 49.05 -56.74
CA THR A 541 -32.92 48.04 -57.79
C THR A 541 -31.73 48.40 -58.71
N ALA A 542 -31.06 47.49 -59.44
CA ALA A 542 -31.39 46.12 -59.89
C ALA A 542 -30.09 45.23 -59.96
N GLU A 543 -29.96 44.04 -60.57
CA GLU A 543 -30.84 43.14 -61.38
C GLU A 543 -30.35 41.66 -61.29
N ALA A 544 -30.69 40.78 -62.26
CA ALA A 544 -30.14 39.41 -62.44
C ALA A 544 -29.95 39.10 -63.95
N PRO A 545 -29.21 38.02 -64.33
CA PRO A 545 -29.95 36.80 -64.72
C PRO A 545 -29.26 35.44 -64.49
N GLN A 546 -30.10 34.47 -64.09
CA GLN A 546 -30.22 33.04 -64.50
C GLN A 546 -28.98 32.14 -64.78
N SER A 547 -29.04 30.93 -64.19
CA SER A 547 -28.24 29.73 -64.49
C SER A 547 -28.51 29.14 -65.88
N PRO A 548 -27.71 28.15 -66.34
CA PRO A 548 -28.18 26.77 -66.17
C PRO A 548 -27.11 25.69 -65.90
N GLU A 549 -27.51 24.68 -65.13
CA GLU A 549 -27.06 23.27 -65.21
C GLU A 549 -28.16 22.45 -65.96
N PRO A 550 -28.06 21.12 -66.23
CA PRO A 550 -27.03 20.14 -65.83
C PRO A 550 -26.50 19.24 -66.97
N SER A 551 -25.55 18.33 -66.67
CA SER A 551 -25.45 17.04 -67.37
C SER A 551 -24.71 15.97 -66.54
N GLN A 552 -25.20 14.72 -66.55
CA GLN A 552 -24.57 13.58 -65.86
C GLN A 552 -23.59 12.82 -66.79
N GLY A 553 -22.57 12.16 -66.21
CA GLY A 553 -21.58 11.37 -66.96
C GLY A 553 -20.90 10.24 -66.18
N SER A 554 -21.34 9.01 -66.45
CA SER A 554 -20.67 7.70 -66.25
C SER A 554 -19.28 7.61 -66.95
N SER A 555 -18.33 6.69 -66.65
CA SER A 555 -18.24 5.58 -65.67
C SER A 555 -16.85 4.87 -65.68
N THR A 556 -16.70 3.80 -64.89
CA THR A 556 -15.94 2.53 -65.17
C THR A 556 -14.39 2.47 -65.21
N THR A 557 -13.79 2.02 -64.09
CA THR A 557 -13.01 0.75 -63.87
C THR A 557 -11.79 0.32 -64.73
N SER A 558 -10.94 -0.53 -64.12
CA SER A 558 -9.83 -1.41 -64.65
C SER A 558 -8.40 -0.82 -64.60
N SER A 559 -7.30 -1.57 -64.37
CA SER A 559 -7.09 -2.96 -63.83
C SER A 559 -5.60 -3.31 -63.59
N GLY A 560 -5.30 -4.23 -62.65
CA GLY A 560 -4.00 -4.95 -62.52
C GLY A 560 -2.94 -4.28 -61.62
N GLY A 561 -1.99 -4.99 -60.99
CA GLY A 561 -1.69 -6.44 -60.99
C GLY A 561 -0.68 -6.85 -59.90
N ASP A 562 -0.36 -8.16 -59.80
CA ASP A 562 0.32 -8.85 -58.67
C ASP A 562 1.75 -8.41 -58.28
N THR A 563 2.13 -8.60 -56.99
CA THR A 563 3.21 -9.53 -56.55
C THR A 563 3.41 -9.56 -55.00
N GLY A 564 3.95 -10.67 -54.45
CA GLY A 564 4.41 -10.81 -53.05
C GLY A 564 5.95 -10.69 -52.90
N PRO A 565 6.60 -11.02 -51.74
CA PRO A 565 6.22 -12.08 -50.79
C PRO A 565 6.44 -11.78 -49.26
N HIS A 566 6.32 -12.84 -48.44
CA HIS A 566 6.57 -13.01 -46.98
C HIS A 566 8.01 -12.68 -46.49
N PRO A 567 8.34 -12.70 -45.15
CA PRO A 567 7.56 -13.14 -43.97
C PRO A 567 7.56 -12.19 -42.74
N SER A 568 6.96 -12.63 -41.62
CA SER A 568 7.22 -12.13 -40.26
C SER A 568 7.11 -13.28 -39.23
N PRO A 569 7.88 -13.29 -38.12
CA PRO A 569 7.88 -14.34 -37.10
C PRO A 569 7.01 -13.98 -35.88
N GLY A 570 6.86 -14.90 -34.91
CA GLY A 570 6.54 -14.51 -33.52
C GLY A 570 5.28 -15.13 -32.89
N THR A 571 5.36 -16.41 -32.57
CA THR A 571 4.54 -17.16 -31.61
C THR A 571 4.03 -16.38 -30.39
N THR A 572 2.72 -16.50 -30.06
CA THR A 572 2.20 -16.42 -28.68
C THR A 572 1.14 -17.52 -28.46
N LEU A 573 1.02 -18.00 -27.22
CA LEU A 573 0.30 -19.24 -26.88
C LEU A 573 -1.17 -19.07 -26.49
N ARG A 574 -1.89 -20.19 -26.54
CA ARG A 574 -3.34 -20.36 -26.31
C ARG A 574 -3.63 -20.73 -24.85
N PRO A 575 -4.55 -20.04 -24.14
CA PRO A 575 -5.06 -20.50 -22.85
C PRO A 575 -6.06 -21.67 -23.02
N PRO A 576 -6.22 -22.56 -22.02
CA PRO A 576 -7.07 -23.75 -22.14
C PRO A 576 -8.55 -23.48 -21.83
N THR A 577 -9.43 -24.16 -22.57
CA THR A 577 -10.88 -24.22 -22.30
C THR A 577 -11.21 -25.40 -21.37
N SER A 578 -12.09 -25.19 -20.38
CA SER A 578 -12.89 -26.26 -19.76
C SER A 578 -14.38 -25.91 -19.86
N SER A 579 -15.30 -26.86 -19.63
CA SER A 579 -16.60 -26.84 -20.32
C SER A 579 -17.73 -27.62 -19.62
N MET A 580 -18.98 -27.32 -20.05
CA MET A 580 -20.26 -28.06 -19.90
C MET A 580 -21.30 -27.46 -18.88
N PRO A 581 -22.64 -27.71 -19.03
CA PRO A 581 -23.43 -27.16 -20.15
C PRO A 581 -24.91 -26.73 -19.85
N GLY A 582 -25.46 -25.84 -20.69
CA GLY A 582 -26.81 -26.00 -21.27
C GLY A 582 -28.02 -25.25 -20.67
N GLY A 583 -28.76 -24.51 -21.52
CA GLY A 583 -30.15 -24.07 -21.26
C GLY A 583 -30.59 -22.71 -21.88
N PRO A 584 -31.37 -22.70 -22.97
CA PRO A 584 -31.96 -21.48 -23.56
C PRO A 584 -33.51 -21.53 -23.69
N PRO A 585 -34.19 -20.48 -24.19
CA PRO A 585 -34.04 -19.05 -23.92
C PRO A 585 -35.38 -18.38 -23.49
N GLY A 586 -35.37 -17.10 -23.07
CA GLY A 586 -36.59 -16.34 -22.79
C GLY A 586 -36.47 -14.83 -23.08
N MET A 587 -37.47 -14.25 -23.75
CA MET A 587 -37.63 -12.81 -23.97
C MET A 587 -38.53 -12.19 -22.89
N GLY A 588 -38.27 -10.94 -22.46
CA GLY A 588 -39.26 -10.19 -21.64
C GLY A 588 -38.74 -8.98 -20.86
N THR A 589 -38.74 -7.80 -21.52
CA THR A 589 -39.07 -6.45 -20.98
C THR A 589 -38.81 -6.07 -19.50
N SER A 590 -38.09 -4.96 -19.29
CA SER A 590 -38.09 -4.14 -18.07
C SER A 590 -39.49 -3.55 -17.75
N PRO A 591 -39.75 -3.08 -16.51
CA PRO A 591 -39.48 -1.66 -16.22
C PRO A 591 -38.91 -1.37 -14.81
N SER A 592 -38.51 -0.11 -14.59
CA SER A 592 -37.83 0.40 -13.38
C SER A 592 -38.77 0.68 -12.18
N PRO A 593 -38.27 0.63 -10.93
CA PRO A 593 -38.97 1.15 -9.75
C PRO A 593 -38.74 2.67 -9.54
N PRO A 594 -39.68 3.40 -8.90
CA PRO A 594 -39.54 4.83 -8.57
C PRO A 594 -38.91 5.08 -7.19
N SER A 595 -38.61 6.35 -6.92
CA SER A 595 -38.07 6.88 -5.66
C SER A 595 -39.12 7.15 -4.59
N ALA A 596 -38.71 7.19 -3.31
CA ALA A 596 -38.81 8.37 -2.42
C ALA A 596 -38.69 8.01 -0.91
N SER A 597 -38.04 8.89 -0.14
CA SER A 597 -38.07 8.89 1.33
C SER A 597 -39.39 9.44 1.87
N PRO A 598 -39.63 9.32 3.19
CA PRO A 598 -39.92 10.57 3.92
C PRO A 598 -39.21 10.70 5.28
N GLY A 599 -38.94 11.93 5.69
CA GLY A 599 -38.63 12.28 7.08
C GLY A 599 -39.91 12.39 7.93
N GLY A 600 -39.77 12.31 9.26
CA GLY A 600 -40.89 12.33 10.21
C GLY A 600 -41.18 13.69 10.85
N SER A 601 -42.30 13.78 11.59
CA SER A 601 -42.58 14.90 12.51
C SER A 601 -43.55 14.54 13.65
N SER A 602 -43.28 15.10 14.83
CA SER A 602 -44.15 15.44 15.98
C SER A 602 -45.38 14.59 16.40
N ALA A 603 -45.19 13.83 17.49
CA ALA A 603 -45.71 14.09 18.85
C ALA A 603 -47.20 13.95 19.28
N GLN A 604 -47.33 13.39 20.51
CA GLN A 604 -48.26 13.71 21.62
C GLN A 604 -49.67 13.06 21.79
N THR A 605 -49.69 12.02 22.65
CA THR A 605 -50.57 11.82 23.84
C THR A 605 -52.10 11.83 23.75
N SER A 606 -52.75 10.69 24.09
CA SER A 606 -53.43 10.46 25.40
C SER A 606 -54.26 9.13 25.44
N LYS A 607 -54.93 8.84 26.58
CA LYS A 607 -55.61 7.58 27.01
C LYS A 607 -56.94 7.98 27.73
N PRO A 608 -57.82 7.09 28.28
CA PRO A 608 -57.98 5.62 28.19
C PRO A 608 -59.45 5.07 28.06
N GLY A 609 -59.61 3.74 27.96
CA GLY A 609 -60.79 2.98 28.51
C GLY A 609 -62.01 2.71 27.59
N THR A 610 -62.93 1.77 27.85
CA THR A 610 -63.03 0.64 28.83
C THR A 610 -64.15 -0.35 28.38
N SER A 611 -64.10 -1.62 28.83
CA SER A 611 -65.23 -2.59 29.07
C SER A 611 -65.23 -3.95 28.31
N LEU A 612 -65.89 -4.94 28.94
CA LEU A 612 -66.01 -6.39 28.64
C LEU A 612 -67.52 -6.74 28.37
N PRO A 613 -67.97 -7.99 28.04
CA PRO A 613 -67.39 -9.34 28.29
C PRO A 613 -67.25 -10.18 26.98
N THR A 614 -67.30 -11.53 26.85
CA THR A 614 -67.77 -12.68 27.68
C THR A 614 -67.09 -14.02 27.26
N SER A 615 -67.57 -15.17 27.76
CA SER A 615 -67.23 -16.59 27.45
C SER A 615 -68.45 -17.47 27.84
N PRO A 616 -68.46 -18.84 27.86
CA PRO A 616 -67.56 -19.89 27.31
C PRO A 616 -68.33 -20.81 26.28
N GLY A 617 -67.92 -22.03 25.86
CA GLY A 617 -66.65 -22.77 25.96
C GLY A 617 -66.73 -24.21 26.56
N SER A 618 -65.96 -25.16 25.98
CA SER A 618 -65.50 -26.48 26.53
C SER A 618 -66.25 -27.81 26.23
N SER A 619 -65.46 -28.90 26.15
CA SER A 619 -65.77 -30.34 26.39
C SER A 619 -66.43 -31.19 25.28
N ARG A 620 -66.27 -32.55 25.17
CA ARG A 620 -65.30 -33.55 25.73
C ARG A 620 -65.44 -34.97 25.07
N ASN A 621 -64.35 -35.77 25.10
CA ASN A 621 -64.31 -37.25 25.28
C ASN A 621 -64.77 -38.20 24.09
N PRO A 622 -64.63 -39.58 24.14
CA PRO A 622 -63.44 -40.27 23.57
C PRO A 622 -63.66 -41.72 22.99
N TRP A 623 -62.53 -42.46 22.83
CA TRP A 623 -62.34 -43.94 22.94
C TRP A 623 -62.67 -44.90 21.78
N SER A 624 -61.66 -45.68 21.39
CA SER A 624 -61.75 -47.02 20.75
C SER A 624 -60.38 -47.74 20.89
N SER A 625 -60.23 -48.98 20.39
CA SER A 625 -59.11 -49.89 20.74
C SER A 625 -58.88 -51.05 19.76
N GLY A 626 -57.67 -51.65 19.74
CA GLY A 626 -57.35 -52.87 18.98
C GLY A 626 -55.90 -53.37 19.14
N THR A 627 -55.65 -54.67 18.96
CA THR A 627 -54.40 -55.43 19.25
C THR A 627 -54.38 -56.76 18.45
N PRO A 628 -53.39 -57.70 18.56
CA PRO A 628 -51.90 -57.63 18.53
C PRO A 628 -51.28 -58.71 17.54
N VAL A 629 -50.16 -59.38 17.90
CA VAL A 629 -49.49 -60.61 17.29
C VAL A 629 -48.51 -60.33 16.11
N ASN A 630 -47.27 -60.86 15.99
CA ASN A 630 -46.35 -61.63 16.87
C ASN A 630 -44.85 -61.45 16.44
N GLU A 631 -43.89 -61.77 17.34
CA GLU A 631 -42.52 -62.36 17.15
C GLU A 631 -41.50 -61.74 16.14
N GLU A 632 -40.16 -61.88 16.23
CA GLU A 632 -39.26 -62.66 17.11
C GLU A 632 -37.87 -61.98 17.30
N SER A 633 -37.08 -62.46 18.29
CA SER A 633 -35.60 -62.45 18.43
C SER A 633 -34.72 -61.28 17.93
N SER A 634 -34.04 -60.58 18.86
CA SER A 634 -32.56 -60.71 19.08
C SER A 634 -32.00 -59.61 20.01
N THR A 635 -31.05 -59.96 20.87
CA THR A 635 -30.41 -59.04 21.83
C THR A 635 -28.98 -58.67 21.46
N ALA A 636 -28.72 -57.38 21.24
CA ALA A 636 -27.39 -56.79 21.20
C ALA A 636 -27.40 -55.44 21.96
N ALA A 637 -26.29 -55.08 22.59
CA ALA A 637 -26.25 -53.99 23.57
C ALA A 637 -26.34 -52.59 22.95
N LYS A 638 -26.95 -51.65 23.69
CA LYS A 638 -26.78 -50.20 23.52
C LYS A 638 -26.34 -49.57 24.85
N PRO A 639 -25.55 -48.47 24.82
CA PRO A 639 -24.94 -47.89 26.01
C PRO A 639 -25.94 -47.16 26.90
N ILE A 640 -25.52 -46.91 28.15
CA ILE A 640 -26.28 -46.19 29.17
C ILE A 640 -26.54 -44.76 28.69
N SER A 641 -27.78 -44.46 28.31
CA SER A 641 -28.23 -43.10 28.07
C SER A 641 -28.47 -42.40 29.40
N ASN A 642 -27.86 -41.23 29.59
CA ASN A 642 -27.95 -40.48 30.83
C ASN A 642 -29.39 -39.98 31.06
N GLY A 643 -29.85 -39.99 32.31
CA GLY A 643 -31.27 -39.75 32.63
C GLY A 643 -31.71 -38.32 32.37
N ASP A 644 -32.63 -38.11 31.43
CA ASP A 644 -33.18 -36.82 31.01
C ASP A 644 -33.99 -36.15 32.14
N ARG A 645 -33.30 -35.55 33.12
CA ARG A 645 -33.90 -34.74 34.20
C ARG A 645 -34.48 -33.45 33.63
N ARG A 646 -35.70 -33.55 33.10
CA ARG A 646 -36.51 -32.40 32.67
C ARG A 646 -36.92 -31.56 33.87
N PHE A 647 -36.10 -30.56 34.18
CA PHE A 647 -36.42 -29.53 35.16
C PHE A 647 -37.76 -28.88 34.85
N SER A 648 -38.54 -28.65 35.90
CA SER A 648 -39.82 -27.96 35.81
C SER A 648 -39.62 -26.52 35.33
N THR A 649 -40.62 -25.96 34.65
CA THR A 649 -40.64 -24.53 34.28
C THR A 649 -40.49 -23.62 35.50
N VAL A 650 -40.92 -24.09 36.68
CA VAL A 650 -40.76 -23.40 37.96
C VAL A 650 -39.29 -23.38 38.41
N GLU A 651 -38.55 -24.49 38.24
CA GLU A 651 -37.14 -24.60 38.63
C GLU A 651 -36.25 -23.72 37.73
N MET A 652 -36.52 -23.71 36.42
CA MET A 652 -35.85 -22.81 35.47
C MET A 652 -36.14 -21.33 35.75
N ALA A 653 -37.36 -20.99 36.19
CA ALA A 653 -37.71 -19.63 36.59
C ALA A 653 -36.98 -19.20 37.89
N VAL A 654 -36.85 -20.09 38.86
CA VAL A 654 -36.05 -19.84 40.08
C VAL A 654 -34.57 -19.65 39.74
N LEU A 655 -34.01 -20.50 38.86
CA LEU A 655 -32.62 -20.38 38.43
C LEU A 655 -32.35 -19.05 37.71
N GLY A 656 -33.24 -18.63 36.81
CA GLY A 656 -33.19 -17.33 36.15
C GLY A 656 -33.30 -16.15 37.13
N GLY A 657 -34.16 -16.25 38.15
CA GLY A 657 -34.28 -15.25 39.22
C GLY A 657 -33.01 -15.11 40.06
N VAL A 658 -32.38 -16.23 40.43
CA VAL A 658 -31.10 -16.24 41.18
C VAL A 658 -29.96 -15.68 40.33
N LEU A 659 -29.86 -16.06 39.06
CA LEU A 659 -28.87 -15.51 38.13
C LEU A 659 -29.05 -13.99 37.91
N GLY A 660 -30.30 -13.52 37.79
CA GLY A 660 -30.61 -12.09 37.70
C GLY A 660 -30.22 -11.31 38.96
N ALA A 661 -30.45 -11.89 40.15
CA ALA A 661 -30.04 -11.29 41.42
C ALA A 661 -28.50 -11.24 41.58
N LEU A 662 -27.79 -12.29 41.18
CA LEU A 662 -26.32 -12.33 41.19
C LEU A 662 -25.73 -11.34 40.19
N LEU A 663 -26.31 -11.20 38.99
CA LEU A 663 -25.91 -10.19 38.01
C LEU A 663 -26.12 -8.77 38.55
N LEU A 664 -27.24 -8.50 39.21
CA LEU A 664 -27.50 -7.20 39.84
C LEU A 664 -26.46 -6.89 40.93
N LEU A 665 -26.13 -7.86 41.78
CA LEU A 665 -25.09 -7.70 42.80
C LEU A 665 -23.70 -7.48 42.20
N ALA A 666 -23.36 -8.18 41.11
CA ALA A 666 -22.11 -7.97 40.38
C ALA A 666 -22.02 -6.56 39.76
N LEU A 667 -23.11 -6.03 39.18
CA LEU A 667 -23.18 -4.67 38.66
C LEU A 667 -23.10 -3.60 39.76
N ILE A 668 -23.67 -3.87 40.94
CA ILE A 668 -23.52 -3.01 42.13
C ILE A 668 -22.05 -3.02 42.61
N ALA A 669 -21.40 -4.19 42.69
CA ALA A 669 -19.99 -4.29 43.04
C ALA A 669 -19.09 -3.56 42.01
N LEU A 670 -19.38 -3.70 40.71
CA LEU A 670 -18.66 -3.02 39.63
C LEU A 670 -18.80 -1.49 39.73
N THR A 671 -20.01 -0.97 39.96
CA THR A 671 -20.24 0.47 40.12
C THR A 671 -19.60 1.03 41.39
N VAL A 672 -19.54 0.26 42.49
CA VAL A 672 -18.78 0.62 43.69
C VAL A 672 -17.26 0.64 43.41
N LEU A 673 -16.71 -0.33 42.67
CA LEU A 673 -15.31 -0.34 42.27
C LEU A 673 -14.96 0.85 41.36
N VAL A 674 -15.79 1.14 40.35
CA VAL A 674 -15.64 2.30 39.47
C VAL A 674 -15.72 3.60 40.27
N HIS A 675 -16.66 3.73 41.21
CA HIS A 675 -16.75 4.93 42.06
C HIS A 675 -15.55 5.06 43.01
N LYS A 676 -15.04 3.97 43.56
CA LYS A 676 -13.83 3.96 44.42
C LYS A 676 -12.58 4.35 43.64
N HIS A 677 -12.44 3.89 42.40
CA HIS A 677 -11.24 4.11 41.58
C HIS A 677 -11.26 5.48 40.85
N TYR A 678 -12.40 5.86 40.28
CA TYR A 678 -12.55 7.06 39.43
C TYR A 678 -13.33 8.22 40.06
N GLY A 679 -13.94 8.03 41.25
CA GLY A 679 -14.75 9.06 41.93
C GLY A 679 -14.00 10.36 42.24
N HIS A 680 -12.67 10.32 42.32
CA HIS A 680 -11.83 11.51 42.44
C HIS A 680 -11.87 12.41 41.19
N ARG A 681 -12.08 11.86 39.98
CA ARG A 681 -12.20 12.64 38.73
C ARG A 681 -13.63 13.13 38.47
N LEU A 682 -14.64 12.36 38.88
CA LEU A 682 -16.05 12.70 38.69
C LEU A 682 -16.51 13.97 39.43
N LYS A 683 -15.75 14.45 40.44
CA LYS A 683 -16.06 15.70 41.16
C LYS A 683 -15.76 16.99 40.38
N CYS A 684 -15.07 16.93 39.23
CA CYS A 684 -14.66 18.14 38.50
C CYS A 684 -15.82 18.83 37.75
N CYS A 685 -16.89 18.10 37.40
CA CYS A 685 -17.88 18.55 36.41
C CYS A 685 -19.24 19.00 36.98
N SER A 686 -19.34 19.22 38.30
CA SER A 686 -20.61 19.62 38.96
C SER A 686 -20.73 21.13 39.21
N GLY A 687 -20.28 21.96 38.27
CA GLY A 687 -20.47 23.41 38.26
C GLY A 687 -21.42 23.81 37.13
N LYS A 688 -22.46 24.61 37.41
CA LYS A 688 -23.45 25.02 36.40
C LYS A 688 -22.85 26.04 35.42
N ALA A 689 -22.86 25.73 34.13
CA ALA A 689 -22.75 26.72 33.07
C ALA A 689 -24.16 27.26 32.71
N LEU A 690 -24.24 28.53 32.36
CA LEU A 690 -25.43 29.14 31.74
C LEU A 690 -25.22 29.24 30.22
N GLU A 691 -26.30 29.22 29.47
CA GLU A 691 -26.31 29.13 28.00
C GLU A 691 -25.91 30.43 27.28
N PRO A 692 -25.22 30.31 26.12
CA PRO A 692 -25.46 31.24 25.02
C PRO A 692 -25.82 30.53 23.69
N GLN A 693 -26.59 31.23 22.86
CA GLN A 693 -27.06 30.80 21.54
C GLN A 693 -25.98 30.84 20.43
N PRO A 694 -26.22 30.25 19.24
CA PRO A 694 -25.18 29.99 18.26
C PRO A 694 -24.84 31.17 17.34
N GLN A 695 -23.54 31.35 17.13
CA GLN A 695 -22.88 31.95 15.96
C GLN A 695 -21.70 31.01 15.64
N GLY A 696 -21.22 30.80 14.43
CA GLY A 696 -21.33 31.59 13.19
C GLY A 696 -19.92 31.55 12.56
N PHE A 697 -19.75 30.84 11.44
CA PHE A 697 -18.43 30.61 10.86
C PHE A 697 -17.91 31.87 10.14
N ASP A 698 -17.04 32.62 10.80
CA ASP A 698 -16.25 33.72 10.20
C ASP A 698 -14.77 33.37 10.15
N ASN A 699 -14.24 33.17 8.93
CA ASN A 699 -12.82 32.92 8.69
C ASN A 699 -11.99 34.20 8.90
N LYS A 700 -11.17 34.25 9.96
CA LYS A 700 -10.27 35.38 10.24
C LYS A 700 -8.81 35.09 9.89
N ALA A 701 -8.55 34.93 8.60
CA ALA A 701 -7.30 35.42 8.03
C ALA A 701 -7.40 36.95 7.85
N PHE A 702 -6.29 37.68 7.97
CA PHE A 702 -6.20 39.15 7.90
C PHE A 702 -6.95 39.95 8.99
N LEU A 703 -6.37 40.01 10.19
CA LEU A 703 -6.22 41.28 10.92
C LEU A 703 -4.84 41.33 11.58
N THR A 704 -4.26 42.53 11.68
CA THR A 704 -2.88 42.75 12.13
C THR A 704 -2.80 43.54 13.44
N LYS A 705 -2.11 42.99 14.44
CA LYS A 705 -1.15 43.65 15.36
C LYS A 705 -0.90 42.78 16.59
N ASP A 706 0.36 42.44 16.81
CA ASP A 706 0.92 42.27 18.16
C ASP A 706 1.59 43.59 18.57
N GLU A 707 1.42 44.01 19.81
CA GLU A 707 1.99 45.25 20.35
C GLU A 707 3.03 44.90 21.42
N ALA A 708 4.31 44.92 21.03
CA ALA A 708 5.42 44.52 21.89
C ALA A 708 5.83 45.63 22.86
N ASN A 709 5.78 45.33 24.16
CA ASN A 709 6.09 46.26 25.24
C ASN A 709 7.61 46.45 25.42
N TRP A 710 8.10 47.69 25.35
CA TRP A 710 9.50 48.07 25.62
C TRP A 710 9.59 49.44 26.32
N GLU A 711 10.40 49.54 27.37
CA GLU A 711 10.71 50.82 28.03
C GLU A 711 11.82 51.61 27.29
N PRO A 712 11.86 52.96 27.40
CA PRO A 712 12.80 53.78 26.64
C PRO A 712 14.18 53.91 27.29
N ALA A 713 15.24 53.81 26.49
CA ALA A 713 16.60 54.16 26.89
C ALA A 713 16.82 55.70 26.91
N PRO A 714 17.73 56.24 27.76
CA PRO A 714 17.92 57.68 27.92
C PRO A 714 18.70 58.35 26.77
N SER A 715 18.34 59.60 26.47
CA SER A 715 18.91 60.40 25.37
C SER A 715 20.37 60.87 25.61
N PRO A 716 21.19 60.99 24.55
CA PRO A 716 22.53 61.58 24.63
C PRO A 716 22.49 63.12 24.76
N PRO A 717 23.55 63.75 25.31
CA PRO A 717 23.64 65.20 25.48
C PRO A 717 23.97 65.94 24.16
N PRO A 718 23.58 67.22 24.02
CA PRO A 718 23.81 68.02 22.82
C PRO A 718 25.24 68.59 22.72
N SER A 719 25.73 68.76 21.49
CA SER A 719 26.99 69.45 21.18
C SER A 719 26.86 70.98 21.32
N PRO A 720 27.93 71.71 21.68
CA PRO A 720 27.89 73.16 21.90
C PRO A 720 27.89 73.97 20.60
N ALA A 721 27.23 75.12 20.61
CA ALA A 721 27.28 76.10 19.52
C ALA A 721 28.50 77.05 19.65
N PRO A 722 29.12 77.46 18.53
CA PRO A 722 30.10 78.55 18.52
C PRO A 722 29.42 79.93 18.72
N PRO A 723 30.18 80.96 19.15
CA PRO A 723 29.65 82.30 19.42
C PRO A 723 29.38 83.13 18.15
N ALA A 724 28.82 84.33 18.38
CA ALA A 724 28.40 85.32 17.37
C ALA A 724 29.54 85.92 16.52
#